data_AF-A0A2T7PMX2-F1
#
_entry.id   AF-A0A2T7PMX2-F1
#
_cell.length_a   1.000
_cell.length_b   1.000
_cell.length_c   1.000
_cell.angle_alpha   90.00
_cell.angle_beta   90.00
_cell.angle_gamma   90.00
#
_symmetry.space_group_name_H-M   'P 1'
#
loop_
_entity.id
_entity.type
_entity.pdbx_description
1 polymer ?
#
loop_
_entity_poly.entity_id
_entity_poly.type
_entity_poly.pdbx_seq_one_letter_code
_entity_poly.pdbx_strand_id
1 'polypeptide(L)'
;METRSKTSHAWLALTVVVLSVATVAALQKDANHVVTEAFYEKERYKTLLVFNKYRSVRRERYVCETGWHSNNDIACDYAICNGLTNLNGACNTRIGDSHIIYTDGTIQYYPDGSCNSPNSCTCTKAGFYSGGPVCSMCTAISNCNLETCTTATNQVCSRCEGTVQELVGYRAYVPSSDNRACNKACSWRSDSTRCYPGSCPTELASSCTCSSGFGGLHCQNIVSQADIIYNELKLTASDGSIVIAPFDTNAGPSASQNEIWTNILSPQNIFYKWNGQFHPILPTHHAYITETKVGVTGGKTQLILNRGTTRQVYERTCGGSSRDDPNRAVFTCSATMQPAEYSGSLTVPFQHGDQLEFSFHADVGGFVKVENKETRMIETHYFNGNTKTHQFQIHFDTIVPYHCKIASGCGESMLTVKDITNLYNTQNILWNGWKDDNAGIHQMTYQVYELDYVGTTLQHKALATRGLVNSTGSGSTNFSVTSPGMYSIVLSAVDRAGNHKSCRRLFLYDSSSQISVTASSVLRVTSAAQVTSFIWQHSEGDVTLSWVERYTNVFHNNHNLLAAVASEPGVENAYDDSEGNRTVAAIQNTLGKQFQIFITEVCIVKFATAWAVDAKGGTTQKTPSVFTQEPGLAMTKTLNITLDASPPHPGVVNDGIPDSPEVDYQYSRTLHALLVVPMTYEPQQPGVSTDGNLLQSHCGFQQCLASSPVFRWVLLLTRLAKSCPHVCAAGLHCAWLDPEASGQSYIAGGLQTAHKAVEKP
;
A
#
# COMPACT_ATOMS: atom_id res chain seq x y z
N MET A 1 26.07 62.25 102.15
CA MET A 1 26.78 60.97 102.18
C MET A 1 27.86 61.04 101.12
N GLU A 2 29.12 61.26 101.48
CA GLU A 2 30.02 60.33 102.20
C GLU A 2 30.42 59.14 101.32
N THR A 3 31.69 58.77 101.15
CA THR A 3 32.91 59.17 101.89
C THR A 3 34.14 59.06 100.96
N ARG A 4 35.14 59.97 101.04
CA ARG A 4 36.47 59.80 101.72
C ARG A 4 37.25 58.53 101.34
N SER A 5 38.58 58.46 101.39
CA SER A 5 39.72 59.41 101.55
C SER A 5 40.99 58.53 101.56
N LYS A 6 42.17 58.99 101.10
CA LYS A 6 43.31 59.45 101.94
C LYS A 6 44.50 59.74 101.01
N THR A 7 45.09 60.94 100.96
CA THR A 7 46.21 61.47 101.81
C THR A 7 47.45 60.55 101.78
N SER A 8 48.69 60.95 101.52
CA SER A 8 49.38 62.28 101.52
C SER A 8 50.71 62.17 100.68
N HIS A 9 51.68 63.10 100.57
CA HIS A 9 52.06 64.33 101.28
C HIS A 9 52.94 65.26 100.37
N ALA A 10 53.27 66.47 100.87
CA ALA A 10 54.41 67.37 100.57
C ALA A 10 55.01 67.48 99.13
N TRP A 11 54.81 68.57 98.37
CA TRP A 11 55.26 69.98 98.53
C TRP A 11 56.71 70.29 98.08
N LEU A 12 56.87 70.93 96.91
CA LEU A 12 57.58 72.22 96.73
C LEU A 12 57.55 72.72 95.26
N ALA A 13 57.93 73.99 95.06
CA ALA A 13 58.21 74.69 93.78
C ALA A 13 57.03 75.19 92.90
N LEU A 14 56.34 76.22 93.42
CA LEU A 14 56.23 77.57 92.83
C LEU A 14 56.09 77.79 91.29
N THR A 15 55.06 78.59 90.96
CA THR A 15 55.00 79.69 89.95
C THR A 15 54.43 79.52 88.53
N VAL A 16 53.65 80.55 88.18
CA VAL A 16 53.15 81.01 86.86
C VAL A 16 52.06 80.18 86.17
N VAL A 17 50.81 80.59 86.43
CA VAL A 17 49.69 80.42 85.50
C VAL A 17 49.92 81.28 84.27
N VAL A 18 50.14 80.66 83.11
CA VAL A 18 49.96 81.32 81.81
C VAL A 18 48.52 81.10 81.37
N LEU A 19 47.73 82.18 81.29
CA LEU A 19 46.51 82.15 80.49
C LEU A 19 46.91 82.00 79.03
N SER A 20 46.73 80.81 78.46
CA SER A 20 46.64 80.65 77.03
C SER A 20 45.37 81.33 76.54
N VAL A 21 45.50 82.59 76.12
CA VAL A 21 44.56 83.17 75.17
C VAL A 21 44.55 82.24 73.96
N ALA A 22 43.42 81.57 73.71
CA ALA A 22 43.25 80.81 72.49
C ALA A 22 43.34 81.79 71.32
N THR A 23 44.50 81.82 70.65
CA THR A 23 44.63 82.46 69.35
C THR A 23 43.67 81.73 68.42
N VAL A 24 42.56 82.38 68.07
CA VAL A 24 41.72 81.95 66.95
C VAL A 24 42.65 81.79 65.76
N ALA A 25 42.76 80.58 65.23
CA ALA A 25 43.62 80.32 64.10
C ALA A 25 43.16 81.21 62.93
N ALA A 26 44.13 81.77 62.21
CA ALA A 26 43.89 82.62 61.07
C ALA A 26 44.75 82.11 59.93
N LEU A 27 44.16 82.02 58.74
CA LEU A 27 44.76 81.40 57.56
C LEU A 27 46.18 81.93 57.33
N GLN A 28 47.12 81.01 57.20
CA GLN A 28 48.54 81.35 57.12
C GLN A 28 48.91 81.78 55.70
N LYS A 29 49.72 82.84 55.62
CA LYS A 29 50.32 83.28 54.37
C LYS A 29 51.19 82.14 53.80
N ASP A 30 51.12 81.96 52.48
CA ASP A 30 51.88 80.96 51.72
C ASP A 30 51.51 79.49 52.02
N ALA A 31 50.41 79.24 52.75
CA ALA A 31 49.80 77.91 52.91
C ALA A 31 48.92 77.53 51.70
N ASN A 32 48.64 76.23 51.55
CA ASN A 32 47.89 75.66 50.42
C ASN A 32 46.56 76.42 50.17
N HIS A 33 46.40 76.90 48.94
CA HIS A 33 45.20 77.59 48.44
C HIS A 33 44.71 78.76 49.32
N VAL A 34 45.63 79.44 50.02
CA VAL A 34 45.33 80.70 50.74
C VAL A 34 45.71 81.90 49.87
N VAL A 35 44.74 82.80 49.62
CA VAL A 35 44.91 84.03 48.84
C VAL A 35 44.63 85.28 49.69
N THR A 36 45.14 86.42 49.25
CA THR A 36 44.95 87.71 49.93
C THR A 36 43.79 88.48 49.29
N GLU A 37 42.68 88.64 50.01
CA GLU A 37 41.54 89.45 49.58
C GLU A 37 41.62 90.86 50.20
N ALA A 38 41.45 91.88 49.37
CA ALA A 38 41.41 93.27 49.81
C ALA A 38 39.97 93.76 49.99
N PHE A 39 39.65 94.23 51.19
CA PHE A 39 38.34 94.78 51.56
C PHE A 39 38.50 96.21 52.10
N TYR A 40 37.40 96.98 52.13
CA TYR A 40 37.43 98.38 52.53
C TYR A 40 36.60 98.62 53.79
N GLU A 41 37.27 98.92 54.91
CA GLU A 41 36.59 99.32 56.15
C GLU A 41 36.47 100.84 56.25
N LYS A 42 35.33 101.31 56.76
CA LYS A 42 35.11 102.72 57.08
C LYS A 42 35.73 103.04 58.44
N GLU A 43 36.99 103.45 58.42
CA GLU A 43 37.72 103.83 59.63
C GLU A 43 37.42 105.29 59.99
N ARG A 44 37.00 105.52 61.25
CA ARG A 44 36.61 106.84 61.76
C ARG A 44 37.86 107.60 62.22
N TYR A 45 38.09 108.79 61.66
CA TYR A 45 39.23 109.63 62.03
C TYR A 45 38.78 111.01 62.50
N LYS A 46 39.61 111.67 63.33
CA LYS A 46 39.39 113.04 63.81
C LYS A 46 40.29 114.00 63.03
N THR A 47 39.70 115.12 62.60
CA THR A 47 40.43 116.33 62.21
C THR A 47 40.28 117.40 63.29
N LEU A 48 41.14 118.43 63.29
CA LEU A 48 41.25 119.42 64.37
C LEU A 48 39.98 120.26 64.64
N LEU A 49 38.98 120.18 63.75
CA LEU A 49 37.66 120.77 63.89
C LEU A 49 36.61 119.66 63.64
N VAL A 50 35.63 119.56 64.53
CA VAL A 50 34.81 118.36 64.75
C VAL A 50 33.78 118.11 63.64
N PHE A 51 33.90 116.96 62.96
CA PHE A 51 32.78 116.07 62.61
C PHE A 51 33.34 114.66 62.37
N ASN A 52 32.51 113.61 62.54
CA ASN A 52 32.94 112.21 62.37
C ASN A 52 33.10 111.87 60.88
N LYS A 53 34.28 112.11 60.32
CA LYS A 53 34.61 111.64 58.97
C LYS A 53 35.10 110.20 59.01
N TYR A 54 34.69 109.44 57.99
CA TYR A 54 35.11 108.08 57.74
C TYR A 54 35.97 108.07 56.47
N ARG A 55 37.10 107.38 56.51
CA ARG A 55 37.90 107.06 55.31
C ARG A 55 37.72 105.58 55.00
N SER A 56 37.62 105.20 53.73
CA SER A 56 37.76 103.80 53.35
C SER A 56 39.25 103.43 53.46
N VAL A 57 39.58 102.50 54.35
CA VAL A 57 40.92 101.93 54.48
C VAL A 57 40.90 100.57 53.80
N ARG A 58 41.77 100.38 52.80
CA ARG A 58 42.02 99.07 52.22
C ARG A 58 42.73 98.22 53.28
N ARG A 59 42.04 97.20 53.77
CA ARG A 59 42.61 96.13 54.61
C ARG A 59 42.70 94.86 53.78
N GLU A 60 43.62 94.00 54.16
CA GLU A 60 43.85 92.71 53.50
C GLU A 60 43.57 91.61 54.51
N ARG A 61 42.87 90.55 54.07
CA ARG A 61 42.63 89.34 54.85
C ARG A 61 43.05 88.13 54.02
N TYR A 62 43.52 87.09 54.72
CA TYR A 62 43.71 85.78 54.10
C TYR A 62 42.37 85.06 54.03
N VAL A 63 42.05 84.52 52.85
CA VAL A 63 40.85 83.72 52.56
C VAL A 63 41.26 82.53 51.71
N CYS A 64 40.43 81.50 51.64
CA CYS A 64 40.64 80.42 50.68
C CYS A 64 40.45 80.91 49.24
N GLU A 65 41.26 80.37 48.34
CA GLU A 65 41.07 80.48 46.90
C GLU A 65 39.67 79.97 46.51
N THR A 66 39.07 80.54 45.46
CA THR A 66 37.71 80.20 45.03
C THR A 66 37.57 78.70 44.79
N GLY A 67 36.69 78.07 45.58
CA GLY A 67 36.43 76.62 45.49
C GLY A 67 37.29 75.75 46.42
N TRP A 68 38.04 76.35 47.36
CA TRP A 68 38.72 75.65 48.46
C TRP A 68 38.16 76.05 49.83
N HIS A 69 38.31 75.17 50.81
CA HIS A 69 37.81 75.33 52.18
C HIS A 69 38.88 74.94 53.20
N SER A 70 38.82 75.58 54.37
CA SER A 70 39.64 75.26 55.53
C SER A 70 38.75 74.75 56.66
N ASN A 71 39.15 73.63 57.29
CA ASN A 71 38.51 73.09 58.49
C ASN A 71 39.30 73.39 59.77
N ASN A 72 40.49 73.98 59.67
CA ASN A 72 41.41 74.21 60.79
C ASN A 72 41.83 75.69 60.92
N ASP A 73 41.31 76.57 60.06
CA ASP A 73 41.67 77.98 59.92
C ASP A 73 43.18 78.24 59.75
N ILE A 74 43.94 77.25 59.24
CA ILE A 74 45.38 77.32 58.97
C ILE A 74 45.67 77.28 57.47
N ALA A 75 45.10 76.29 56.77
CA ALA A 75 45.30 76.06 55.33
C ALA A 75 44.00 75.60 54.66
N CYS A 76 43.89 75.80 53.34
CA CYS A 76 42.67 75.50 52.58
C CYS A 76 42.79 74.18 51.80
N ASP A 77 43.10 73.09 52.52
CA ASP A 77 43.44 71.78 51.94
C ASP A 77 42.24 71.02 51.33
N TYR A 78 41.01 71.50 51.51
CA TYR A 78 39.80 70.80 51.08
C TYR A 78 39.16 71.45 49.85
N ALA A 79 39.22 70.77 48.71
CA ALA A 79 38.47 71.19 47.53
C ALA A 79 36.95 71.13 47.79
N ILE A 80 36.22 72.10 47.24
CA ILE A 80 34.76 72.17 47.29
C ILE A 80 34.20 71.64 45.96
N CYS A 81 33.32 70.65 46.05
CA CYS A 81 32.53 70.13 44.93
C CYS A 81 31.05 70.19 45.31
N ASN A 82 30.24 70.90 44.51
CA ASN A 82 28.81 71.12 44.76
C ASN A 82 28.49 71.65 46.18
N GLY A 83 29.33 72.57 46.69
CA GLY A 83 29.18 73.16 48.02
C GLY A 83 29.62 72.30 49.21
N LEU A 84 30.17 71.10 48.96
CA LEU A 84 30.63 70.17 50.01
C LEU A 84 32.14 69.88 49.87
N THR A 85 32.76 69.38 50.95
CA THR A 85 34.12 68.81 50.95
C THR A 85 34.06 67.30 51.20
N ASN A 86 35.17 66.57 50.98
CA ASN A 86 35.23 65.11 51.20
C ASN A 86 34.79 64.69 52.61
N LEU A 87 35.09 65.50 53.64
CA LEU A 87 34.68 65.24 55.02
C LEU A 87 33.16 65.32 55.23
N ASN A 88 32.47 66.10 54.39
CA ASN A 88 31.03 66.31 54.44
C ASN A 88 30.29 65.55 53.32
N GLY A 89 30.94 64.56 52.70
CA GLY A 89 30.33 63.67 51.70
C GLY A 89 30.35 64.17 50.25
N ALA A 90 31.19 65.15 49.91
CA ALA A 90 31.37 65.57 48.51
C ALA A 90 31.69 64.38 47.60
N CYS A 91 31.12 64.38 46.40
CA CYS A 91 31.28 63.31 45.41
C CYS A 91 30.81 61.90 45.86
N ASN A 92 30.25 61.72 47.08
CA ASN A 92 29.76 60.43 47.58
C ASN A 92 28.32 60.50 48.12
N THR A 93 27.47 61.33 47.51
CA THR A 93 26.04 61.42 47.83
C THR A 93 25.31 60.12 47.49
N ARG A 94 24.43 59.65 48.37
CA ARG A 94 23.59 58.47 48.12
C ARG A 94 22.60 58.73 46.98
N ILE A 95 22.61 57.90 45.95
CA ILE A 95 21.64 57.92 44.85
C ILE A 95 20.53 56.92 45.17
N GLY A 96 19.33 57.40 45.49
CA GLY A 96 18.28 56.60 46.12
C GLY A 96 17.62 55.56 45.22
N ASP A 97 17.67 55.80 43.91
CA ASP A 97 17.07 55.08 42.79
C ASP A 97 18.11 54.34 41.93
N SER A 98 19.23 53.93 42.56
CA SER A 98 20.28 53.20 41.86
C SER A 98 19.80 51.87 41.29
N HIS A 99 20.10 51.65 40.01
CA HIS A 99 19.86 50.41 39.26
C HIS A 99 21.14 49.57 39.09
N ILE A 100 22.29 50.03 39.63
CA ILE A 100 23.59 49.35 39.49
C ILE A 100 23.67 48.17 40.45
N ILE A 101 23.78 46.95 39.92
CA ILE A 101 23.78 45.67 40.62
C ILE A 101 25.09 44.90 40.34
N TYR A 102 25.87 44.60 41.36
CA TYR A 102 27.12 43.83 41.25
C TYR A 102 26.90 42.30 41.28
N THR A 103 27.98 41.51 41.15
CA THR A 103 27.93 40.05 40.93
C THR A 103 27.41 39.26 42.14
N ASP A 104 27.55 39.82 43.32
CA ASP A 104 26.99 39.34 44.58
C ASP A 104 25.52 39.73 44.78
N GLY A 105 24.90 40.42 43.80
CA GLY A 105 23.54 40.94 43.90
C GLY A 105 23.42 42.24 44.72
N THR A 106 24.52 42.85 45.14
CA THR A 106 24.46 44.12 45.88
C THR A 106 24.09 45.29 44.96
N ILE A 107 23.15 46.12 45.41
CA ILE A 107 22.79 47.38 44.74
C ILE A 107 23.75 48.47 45.22
N GLN A 108 24.49 49.09 44.31
CA GLN A 108 25.46 50.12 44.64
C GLN A 108 24.79 51.50 44.70
N TYR A 109 24.52 52.02 45.89
CA TYR A 109 23.90 53.34 46.10
C TYR A 109 24.89 54.51 46.18
N TYR A 110 26.20 54.23 46.20
CA TYR A 110 27.26 55.20 46.48
C TYR A 110 28.36 55.13 45.40
N PRO A 111 28.79 56.24 44.80
CA PRO A 111 29.83 56.24 43.76
C PRO A 111 31.27 56.08 44.29
N ASP A 112 31.47 56.15 45.62
CA ASP A 112 32.77 56.26 46.30
C ASP A 112 33.72 57.23 45.58
N GLY A 113 33.20 58.45 45.36
CA GLY A 113 33.93 59.53 44.71
C GLY A 113 34.74 60.40 45.68
N SER A 114 35.68 61.16 45.12
CA SER A 114 36.50 62.13 45.87
C SER A 114 36.64 63.46 45.11
N CYS A 115 36.52 64.56 45.85
CA CYS A 115 36.79 65.93 45.40
C CYS A 115 38.25 66.26 45.72
N ASN A 116 39.13 66.16 44.71
CA ASN A 116 40.56 66.50 44.88
C ASN A 116 40.93 67.81 44.16
N SER A 117 39.99 68.41 43.44
CA SER A 117 40.13 69.71 42.80
C SER A 117 38.75 70.40 42.73
N PRO A 118 38.67 71.74 42.76
CA PRO A 118 37.39 72.45 42.85
C PRO A 118 36.42 72.07 41.73
N ASN A 119 35.18 71.74 42.10
CA ASN A 119 34.11 71.32 41.19
C ASN A 119 34.48 70.16 40.24
N SER A 120 35.38 69.27 40.66
CA SER A 120 35.83 68.12 39.88
C SER A 120 35.94 66.86 40.77
N CYS A 121 34.93 65.99 40.62
CA CYS A 121 34.83 64.70 41.30
C CYS A 121 35.50 63.57 40.52
N THR A 122 36.34 62.78 41.18
CA THR A 122 36.83 61.49 40.66
C THR A 122 36.00 60.36 41.25
N CYS A 123 35.29 59.61 40.42
CA CYS A 123 34.39 58.52 40.82
C CYS A 123 35.09 57.16 40.59
N THR A 124 35.04 56.25 41.57
CA THR A 124 35.84 55.01 41.52
C THR A 124 35.03 53.75 41.28
N LYS A 125 33.71 53.79 41.50
CA LYS A 125 32.79 52.67 41.27
C LYS A 125 32.30 52.60 39.83
N ALA A 126 32.30 51.39 39.26
CA ALA A 126 31.57 51.11 38.03
C ALA A 126 30.07 51.37 38.22
N GLY A 127 29.40 51.87 37.18
CA GLY A 127 28.06 52.45 37.25
C GLY A 127 28.02 53.98 37.42
N PHE A 128 29.16 54.64 37.65
CA PHE A 128 29.24 56.08 37.91
C PHE A 128 30.37 56.76 37.11
N TYR A 129 30.16 58.03 36.76
CA TYR A 129 31.12 58.85 36.01
C TYR A 129 31.26 60.25 36.62
N SER A 130 32.36 60.93 36.27
CA SER A 130 32.59 62.32 36.68
C SER A 130 31.66 63.27 35.93
N GLY A 131 30.68 63.84 36.63
CA GLY A 131 29.76 64.85 36.11
C GLY A 131 30.27 66.29 36.29
N GLY A 132 31.56 66.49 36.60
CA GLY A 132 32.10 67.75 37.11
C GLY A 132 31.97 67.82 38.64
N PRO A 133 31.14 68.70 39.21
CA PRO A 133 31.06 68.91 40.67
C PRO A 133 30.36 67.79 41.45
N VAL A 134 29.89 66.73 40.77
CA VAL A 134 29.25 65.56 41.36
C VAL A 134 29.67 64.28 40.63
N CYS A 135 29.57 63.14 41.32
CA CYS A 135 29.54 61.84 40.65
C CYS A 135 28.11 61.54 40.20
N SER A 136 27.94 61.24 38.92
CA SER A 136 26.66 60.94 38.30
C SER A 136 26.57 59.45 37.98
N MET A 137 25.40 58.86 38.15
CA MET A 137 25.13 57.48 37.71
C MET A 137 25.01 57.43 36.18
N CYS A 138 25.43 56.31 35.58
CA CYS A 138 25.16 56.05 34.17
C CYS A 138 23.66 56.02 33.90
N THR A 139 23.25 56.38 32.67
CA THR A 139 21.85 56.21 32.25
C THR A 139 21.53 54.72 32.10
N ALA A 140 20.42 54.29 32.69
CA ALA A 140 20.00 52.88 32.68
C ALA A 140 19.85 52.32 31.26
N ILE A 141 20.29 51.08 31.07
CA ILE A 141 20.07 50.26 29.89
C ILE A 141 19.08 49.16 30.26
N SER A 142 18.02 48.99 29.46
CA SER A 142 16.99 47.97 29.75
C SER A 142 17.60 46.56 29.77
N ASN A 143 17.31 45.81 30.83
CA ASN A 143 17.86 44.48 31.13
C ASN A 143 19.38 44.46 31.36
N CYS A 144 19.96 45.58 31.82
CA CYS A 144 21.34 45.65 32.28
C CYS A 144 21.41 45.68 33.82
N ASN A 145 22.33 44.90 34.37
CA ASN A 145 22.65 44.95 35.81
C ASN A 145 23.81 45.89 36.11
N LEU A 146 24.74 46.10 35.16
CA LEU A 146 25.94 46.90 35.40
C LEU A 146 26.34 47.68 34.15
N GLU A 147 26.05 48.97 34.15
CA GLU A 147 26.50 49.94 33.16
C GLU A 147 27.92 50.46 33.47
N THR A 148 28.65 50.80 32.42
CA THR A 148 29.87 51.61 32.48
C THR A 148 29.74 52.77 31.50
N CYS A 149 30.16 53.97 31.91
CA CYS A 149 30.10 55.18 31.12
C CYS A 149 31.22 56.15 31.54
N THR A 150 31.51 57.15 30.70
CA THR A 150 32.34 58.31 31.08
C THR A 150 31.62 59.65 30.91
N THR A 151 30.43 59.63 30.30
CA THR A 151 29.52 60.76 30.12
C THR A 151 28.06 60.27 30.22
N ALA A 152 27.10 61.20 30.23
CA ALA A 152 25.67 60.89 30.29
C ALA A 152 25.11 60.11 29.07
N THR A 153 25.87 59.95 27.98
CA THR A 153 25.36 59.45 26.68
C THR A 153 26.19 58.32 26.06
N ASN A 154 27.26 57.89 26.74
CA ASN A 154 28.14 56.81 26.28
C ASN A 154 28.10 55.56 27.17
N GLN A 155 27.00 55.36 27.88
CA GLN A 155 26.73 54.13 28.61
C GLN A 155 26.81 52.89 27.70
N VAL A 156 27.45 51.87 28.24
CA VAL A 156 27.48 50.50 27.72
C VAL A 156 27.20 49.54 28.87
N CYS A 157 26.48 48.46 28.59
CA CYS A 157 26.23 47.42 29.56
C CYS A 157 27.46 46.50 29.66
N SER A 158 28.09 46.46 30.82
CA SER A 158 29.17 45.52 31.14
C SER A 158 28.63 44.14 31.55
N ARG A 159 27.38 44.06 32.02
CA ARG A 159 26.71 42.77 32.27
C ARG A 159 25.18 42.89 32.28
N CYS A 160 24.54 42.08 31.44
CA CYS A 160 23.09 41.98 31.36
C CYS A 160 22.45 41.26 32.56
N GLU A 161 21.13 41.38 32.67
CA GLU A 161 20.31 40.60 33.61
C GLU A 161 20.33 39.10 33.31
N GLY A 162 20.28 38.28 34.36
CA GLY A 162 20.22 36.83 34.24
C GLY A 162 21.47 36.17 33.64
N THR A 163 22.62 36.86 33.63
CA THR A 163 23.93 36.22 33.41
C THR A 163 24.35 35.46 34.66
N VAL A 164 24.30 34.12 34.59
CA VAL A 164 24.77 33.22 35.65
C VAL A 164 26.23 32.81 35.41
N GLN A 165 26.60 32.63 34.13
CA GLN A 165 27.98 32.45 33.67
C GLN A 165 28.12 33.08 32.28
N GLU A 166 29.33 33.49 31.89
CA GLU A 166 29.62 34.05 30.56
C GLU A 166 29.76 32.96 29.48
N LEU A 167 28.74 32.11 29.35
CA LEU A 167 28.68 30.97 28.45
C LEU A 167 27.29 30.85 27.82
N VAL A 168 27.26 30.33 26.59
CA VAL A 168 26.01 30.08 25.85
C VAL A 168 25.08 29.16 26.65
N GLY A 169 23.84 29.61 26.87
CA GLY A 169 22.85 28.88 27.67
C GLY A 169 23.00 29.05 29.19
N TYR A 170 23.85 29.97 29.65
CA TYR A 170 23.94 30.43 31.05
C TYR A 170 23.59 31.92 31.19
N ARG A 171 22.98 32.51 30.16
CA ARG A 171 22.57 33.92 30.08
C ARG A 171 21.11 34.01 29.63
N ALA A 172 20.31 34.82 30.34
CA ALA A 172 18.96 35.17 29.90
C ALA A 172 18.95 36.32 28.89
N TYR A 173 19.92 37.23 29.01
CA TYR A 173 20.15 38.36 28.13
C TYR A 173 21.63 38.41 27.72
N VAL A 174 21.88 38.79 26.46
CA VAL A 174 23.22 38.87 25.86
C VAL A 174 23.44 40.29 25.34
N PRO A 175 24.61 40.91 25.59
CA PRO A 175 24.89 42.25 25.12
C PRO A 175 24.91 42.34 23.58
N SER A 176 24.50 43.48 23.04
CA SER A 176 24.71 43.84 21.63
C SER A 176 26.21 43.94 21.30
N SER A 177 26.57 43.92 20.02
CA SER A 177 27.96 44.01 19.56
C SER A 177 28.68 45.31 19.95
N ASP A 178 27.94 46.37 20.25
CA ASP A 178 28.43 47.65 20.77
C ASP A 178 28.23 47.79 22.30
N ASN A 179 27.74 46.75 22.96
CA ASN A 179 27.33 46.68 24.36
C ASN A 179 26.25 47.71 24.78
N ARG A 180 25.57 48.42 23.87
CA ARG A 180 24.57 49.45 24.24
C ARG A 180 23.16 48.92 24.53
N ALA A 181 22.90 47.64 24.31
CA ALA A 181 21.63 46.99 24.61
C ALA A 181 21.83 45.57 25.14
N CYS A 182 20.88 45.08 25.93
CA CYS A 182 20.80 43.68 26.35
C CYS A 182 19.64 42.99 25.62
N ASN A 183 19.97 42.10 24.68
CA ASN A 183 19.01 41.41 23.85
C ASN A 183 18.61 40.07 24.49
N LYS A 184 17.35 39.68 24.36
CA LYS A 184 16.85 38.40 24.87
C LYS A 184 17.59 37.22 24.24
N ALA A 185 18.18 36.37 25.08
CA ALA A 185 18.83 35.14 24.67
C ALA A 185 17.91 33.93 24.84
N CYS A 186 18.12 32.89 24.04
CA CYS A 186 17.44 31.62 24.22
C CYS A 186 17.82 31.03 25.58
N SER A 187 16.82 30.88 26.46
CA SER A 187 17.05 30.70 27.88
C SER A 187 15.85 30.07 28.60
N TRP A 188 16.01 29.91 29.92
CA TRP A 188 14.98 29.39 30.82
C TRP A 188 13.91 30.41 31.22
N ARG A 189 14.13 31.72 31.01
CA ARG A 189 13.17 32.75 31.44
C ARG A 189 11.90 32.71 30.59
N SER A 190 10.76 32.94 31.22
CA SER A 190 9.41 32.93 30.61
C SER A 190 9.14 34.09 29.66
N ASP A 191 9.94 35.15 29.72
CA ASP A 191 9.89 36.31 28.83
C ASP A 191 10.67 36.11 27.52
N SER A 192 11.38 34.99 27.38
CA SER A 192 12.20 34.62 26.22
C SER A 192 11.71 33.29 25.61
N THR A 193 12.54 32.65 24.78
CA THR A 193 12.26 31.31 24.25
C THR A 193 13.29 30.27 24.66
N ARG A 194 12.79 29.06 25.00
CA ARG A 194 13.61 27.87 25.21
C ARG A 194 14.19 27.28 23.92
N CYS A 195 13.57 27.59 22.78
CA CYS A 195 13.88 27.10 21.43
C CYS A 195 14.27 25.61 21.34
N TYR A 196 13.37 24.69 21.75
CA TYR A 196 13.68 23.27 21.75
C TYR A 196 12.50 22.34 21.41
N PRO A 197 12.68 21.37 20.48
CA PRO A 197 13.89 21.10 19.71
C PRO A 197 14.09 22.09 18.56
N GLY A 198 15.24 22.75 18.61
CA GLY A 198 15.65 23.82 17.72
C GLY A 198 17.05 24.28 18.08
N SER A 199 17.48 25.39 17.50
CA SER A 199 18.75 26.04 17.82
C SER A 199 18.63 27.55 17.69
N CYS A 200 19.49 28.26 18.40
CA CYS A 200 19.63 29.72 18.31
C CYS A 200 21.06 30.07 17.86
N PRO A 201 21.32 30.16 16.54
CA PRO A 201 22.66 30.31 16.00
C PRO A 201 23.43 31.54 16.50
N THR A 202 22.71 32.59 16.91
CA THR A 202 23.31 33.84 17.44
C THR A 202 23.14 33.99 18.95
N GLU A 203 22.77 32.92 19.68
CA GLU A 203 22.31 32.94 21.09
C GLU A 203 20.98 33.71 21.30
N LEU A 204 20.59 34.62 20.40
CA LEU A 204 19.39 35.45 20.50
C LEU A 204 18.08 34.67 20.31
N ALA A 205 17.07 35.02 21.12
CA ALA A 205 15.70 34.52 21.05
C ALA A 205 15.05 34.69 19.67
N SER A 206 15.35 35.80 18.99
CA SER A 206 14.87 36.10 17.64
C SER A 206 15.49 35.23 16.54
N SER A 207 16.60 34.52 16.82
CA SER A 207 17.25 33.58 15.89
C SER A 207 16.75 32.14 16.01
N CYS A 208 15.78 31.90 16.90
CA CYS A 208 15.26 30.56 17.16
C CYS A 208 14.74 29.89 15.87
N THR A 209 15.38 28.78 15.50
CA THR A 209 15.02 27.96 14.34
C THR A 209 14.71 26.55 14.82
N CYS A 210 13.47 26.11 14.61
CA CYS A 210 13.01 24.79 15.04
C CYS A 210 13.57 23.66 14.17
N SER A 211 13.80 22.51 14.78
CA SER A 211 14.18 21.29 14.06
C SER A 211 13.05 20.79 13.16
N SER A 212 13.40 20.05 12.11
CA SER A 212 12.41 19.46 11.20
C SER A 212 11.38 18.64 11.98
N GLY A 213 10.10 18.87 11.69
CA GLY A 213 8.97 18.26 12.40
C GLY A 213 8.47 19.01 13.63
N PHE A 214 9.03 20.19 13.96
CA PHE A 214 8.60 21.02 15.09
C PHE A 214 8.37 22.50 14.71
N GLY A 215 7.60 23.22 15.52
CA GLY A 215 7.29 24.64 15.32
C GLY A 215 6.70 25.34 16.54
N GLY A 216 6.30 26.60 16.39
CA GLY A 216 5.87 27.47 17.48
C GLY A 216 7.04 28.20 18.17
N LEU A 217 6.72 29.19 19.01
CA LEU A 217 7.70 30.11 19.63
C LEU A 217 8.86 29.41 20.34
N HIS A 218 8.60 28.27 20.99
CA HIS A 218 9.56 27.46 21.72
C HIS A 218 9.93 26.16 21.01
N CYS A 219 9.49 25.97 19.76
CA CYS A 219 9.50 24.69 19.05
C CYS A 219 8.66 23.59 19.73
N GLN A 220 7.65 24.01 20.52
CA GLN A 220 6.83 23.13 21.34
C GLN A 220 5.73 22.38 20.57
N ASN A 221 5.42 22.77 19.33
CA ASN A 221 4.38 22.13 18.52
C ASN A 221 5.03 21.05 17.65
N ILE A 222 4.60 19.80 17.79
CA ILE A 222 5.01 18.73 16.85
C ILE A 222 4.15 18.88 15.59
N VAL A 223 4.78 19.12 14.44
CA VAL A 223 4.08 19.20 13.14
C VAL A 223 4.19 17.91 12.34
N SER A 224 5.22 17.09 12.59
CA SER A 224 5.28 15.73 12.07
C SER A 224 4.23 14.82 12.72
N GLN A 225 3.93 13.71 12.07
CA GLN A 225 3.05 12.65 12.58
C GLN A 225 3.89 11.38 12.86
N ALA A 226 3.29 10.40 13.56
CA ALA A 226 3.87 9.06 13.65
C ALA A 226 3.90 8.36 12.28
N ASP A 227 4.93 7.53 12.07
CA ASP A 227 4.93 6.54 11.00
C ASP A 227 4.15 5.31 11.46
N ILE A 228 3.30 4.76 10.58
CA ILE A 228 2.67 3.46 10.78
C ILE A 228 3.48 2.43 10.00
N ILE A 229 4.03 1.44 10.70
CA ILE A 229 4.89 0.41 10.11
C ILE A 229 4.19 -0.94 9.97
N TYR A 230 3.03 -1.11 10.61
CA TYR A 230 2.23 -2.32 10.55
C TYR A 230 0.78 -2.03 10.96
N ASN A 231 -0.20 -2.62 10.28
CA ASN A 231 -1.60 -2.65 10.71
C ASN A 231 -2.36 -3.86 10.14
N GLU A 232 -3.15 -4.52 10.98
CA GLU A 232 -4.10 -5.57 10.61
C GLU A 232 -5.38 -5.47 11.45
N LEU A 233 -6.52 -5.74 10.80
CA LEU A 233 -7.75 -6.23 11.39
C LEU A 233 -8.02 -7.61 10.80
N LYS A 234 -8.37 -8.58 11.62
CA LYS A 234 -8.68 -9.95 11.22
C LYS A 234 -9.99 -10.38 11.85
N LEU A 235 -10.94 -10.80 11.02
CA LEU A 235 -12.14 -11.49 11.47
C LEU A 235 -11.91 -13.00 11.34
N THR A 236 -12.42 -13.79 12.27
CA THR A 236 -12.33 -15.25 12.24
C THR A 236 -13.68 -15.86 12.57
N ALA A 237 -14.23 -16.66 11.66
CA ALA A 237 -15.49 -17.36 11.78
C ALA A 237 -15.35 -18.67 12.58
N SER A 238 -16.48 -19.26 12.99
CA SER A 238 -16.53 -20.49 13.79
C SER A 238 -16.12 -21.77 13.03
N ASP A 239 -16.13 -21.73 11.69
CA ASP A 239 -15.65 -22.78 10.80
C ASP A 239 -14.14 -22.71 10.53
N GLY A 240 -13.47 -21.66 11.02
CA GLY A 240 -12.06 -21.36 10.76
C GLY A 240 -11.80 -20.44 9.57
N SER A 241 -12.84 -19.98 8.85
CA SER A 241 -12.71 -19.00 7.77
C SER A 241 -12.18 -17.67 8.30
N ILE A 242 -11.27 -17.02 7.56
CA ILE A 242 -10.64 -15.76 7.97
C ILE A 242 -10.72 -14.70 6.86
N VAL A 243 -10.77 -13.44 7.28
CA VAL A 243 -10.54 -12.28 6.41
C VAL A 243 -9.62 -11.31 7.14
N ILE A 244 -8.71 -10.68 6.39
CA ILE A 244 -7.69 -9.74 6.90
C ILE A 244 -7.79 -8.44 6.11
N ALA A 245 -7.70 -7.31 6.81
CA ALA A 245 -7.71 -5.97 6.26
C ALA A 245 -6.57 -5.12 6.85
N PRO A 246 -5.90 -4.26 6.05
CA PRO A 246 -5.99 -4.14 4.59
C PRO A 246 -5.20 -5.27 3.89
N PHE A 247 -5.16 -5.28 2.56
CA PHE A 247 -4.39 -6.27 1.79
C PHE A 247 -2.87 -6.20 2.04
N ASP A 248 -2.31 -5.01 2.17
CA ASP A 248 -0.91 -4.80 2.56
C ASP A 248 -0.83 -4.26 3.98
N THR A 249 -0.51 -5.15 4.92
CA THR A 249 -0.38 -4.83 6.35
C THR A 249 0.76 -3.85 6.67
N ASN A 250 1.62 -3.48 5.71
CA ASN A 250 2.69 -2.50 5.90
C ASN A 250 2.48 -1.21 5.08
N ALA A 251 1.41 -1.12 4.28
CA ALA A 251 1.12 0.06 3.48
C ALA A 251 0.49 1.19 4.32
N GLY A 252 0.88 2.42 4.00
CA GLY A 252 0.14 3.61 4.46
C GLY A 252 -1.21 3.76 3.74
N PRO A 253 -2.04 4.73 4.14
CA PRO A 253 -3.37 4.93 3.57
C PRO A 253 -3.32 5.22 2.06
N SER A 254 -3.62 4.20 1.27
CA SER A 254 -3.93 4.32 -0.15
C SER A 254 -5.37 3.85 -0.38
N ALA A 255 -6.19 4.70 -0.98
CA ALA A 255 -7.63 4.44 -1.13
C ALA A 255 -7.93 3.13 -1.90
N SER A 256 -7.00 2.66 -2.73
CA SER A 256 -7.12 1.43 -3.53
C SER A 256 -6.80 0.12 -2.79
N GLN A 257 -6.33 0.15 -1.55
CA GLN A 257 -6.01 -1.06 -0.76
C GLN A 257 -6.93 -1.28 0.45
N ASN A 258 -7.90 -0.37 0.66
CA ASN A 258 -8.62 -0.22 1.91
C ASN A 258 -10.02 -0.85 1.94
N GLU A 259 -10.48 -1.50 0.86
CA GLU A 259 -11.81 -2.13 0.79
C GLU A 259 -11.68 -3.65 0.70
N ILE A 260 -12.04 -4.34 1.78
CA ILE A 260 -12.09 -5.81 1.85
C ILE A 260 -13.54 -6.27 1.88
N TRP A 261 -13.84 -7.39 1.24
CA TRP A 261 -15.19 -7.97 1.17
C TRP A 261 -15.23 -9.30 1.93
N THR A 262 -16.34 -9.62 2.60
CA THR A 262 -16.50 -10.89 3.32
C THR A 262 -17.96 -11.29 3.51
N ASN A 263 -18.22 -12.59 3.57
CA ASN A 263 -19.50 -13.16 4.00
C ASN A 263 -19.53 -13.60 5.49
N ILE A 264 -18.47 -13.31 6.26
CA ILE A 264 -18.38 -13.66 7.70
C ILE A 264 -19.26 -12.71 8.54
N LEU A 265 -20.56 -13.02 8.63
CA LEU A 265 -21.52 -12.21 9.39
C LEU A 265 -21.39 -12.34 10.92
N SER A 266 -20.85 -13.45 11.41
CA SER A 266 -20.76 -13.79 12.84
C SER A 266 -19.34 -14.22 13.20
N PRO A 267 -18.35 -13.30 13.23
CA PRO A 267 -17.00 -13.68 13.63
C PRO A 267 -16.99 -14.12 15.10
N GLN A 268 -16.37 -15.27 15.35
CA GLN A 268 -16.06 -15.76 16.69
C GLN A 268 -15.01 -14.88 17.37
N ASN A 269 -14.13 -14.25 16.58
CA ASN A 269 -13.09 -13.35 17.08
C ASN A 269 -12.89 -12.18 16.12
N ILE A 270 -12.69 -10.98 16.68
CA ILE A 270 -12.14 -9.83 15.97
C ILE A 270 -10.77 -9.53 16.58
N PHE A 271 -9.71 -9.76 15.83
CA PHE A 271 -8.34 -9.46 16.23
C PHE A 271 -7.84 -8.21 15.51
N TYR A 272 -7.19 -7.29 16.21
CA TYR A 272 -6.48 -6.19 15.59
C TYR A 272 -5.08 -6.04 16.15
N LYS A 273 -4.18 -5.51 15.34
CA LYS A 273 -2.85 -5.06 15.76
C LYS A 273 -2.38 -3.92 14.87
N TRP A 274 -1.80 -2.88 15.45
CA TRP A 274 -1.07 -1.86 14.70
C TRP A 274 0.19 -1.41 15.45
N ASN A 275 1.19 -1.01 14.68
CA ASN A 275 2.48 -0.55 15.17
C ASN A 275 2.73 0.88 14.67
N GLY A 276 2.85 1.83 15.61
CA GLY A 276 3.27 3.19 15.34
C GLY A 276 4.68 3.44 15.86
N GLN A 277 5.46 4.28 15.19
CA GLN A 277 6.75 4.76 15.67
C GLN A 277 6.85 6.28 15.49
N PHE A 278 7.57 6.94 16.40
CA PHE A 278 7.92 8.34 16.24
C PHE A 278 9.29 8.60 16.86
N HIS A 279 10.31 8.73 16.00
CA HIS A 279 11.70 8.89 16.41
C HIS A 279 12.32 10.12 15.72
N PRO A 280 11.95 11.34 16.13
CA PRO A 280 12.51 12.55 15.55
C PRO A 280 14.01 12.70 15.88
N ILE A 281 14.78 13.23 14.94
CA ILE A 281 16.18 13.60 15.18
C ILE A 281 16.19 14.88 16.03
N LEU A 282 16.57 14.75 17.30
CA LEU A 282 16.65 15.87 18.24
C LEU A 282 18.05 16.52 18.18
N PRO A 283 18.16 17.85 18.21
CA PRO A 283 19.45 18.55 18.23
C PRO A 283 20.08 18.49 19.63
N THR A 284 21.38 18.80 19.69
CA THR A 284 22.08 19.08 20.95
C THR A 284 21.40 20.22 21.68
N HIS A 285 21.10 20.02 22.96
CA HIS A 285 20.33 20.97 23.77
C HIS A 285 21.25 21.97 24.49
N HIS A 286 20.73 23.16 24.77
CA HIS A 286 21.41 24.17 25.59
C HIS A 286 21.47 23.72 27.05
N ALA A 287 22.43 24.26 27.82
CA ALA A 287 22.72 23.82 29.18
C ALA A 287 21.57 23.97 30.20
N TYR A 288 20.55 24.77 29.91
CA TYR A 288 19.34 24.91 30.73
C TYR A 288 18.29 23.81 30.47
N ILE A 289 18.48 22.93 29.48
CA ILE A 289 17.63 21.77 29.25
C ILE A 289 18.29 20.57 29.92
N THR A 290 17.58 19.91 30.83
CA THR A 290 18.12 18.82 31.66
C THR A 290 17.64 17.44 31.24
N GLU A 291 16.47 17.35 30.62
CA GLU A 291 15.92 16.10 30.08
C GLU A 291 14.99 16.42 28.89
N THR A 292 14.95 15.54 27.91
CA THR A 292 13.94 15.54 26.86
C THR A 292 13.55 14.11 26.51
N LYS A 293 12.26 13.87 26.30
CA LYS A 293 11.74 12.64 25.73
C LYS A 293 10.62 12.98 24.78
N VAL A 294 10.70 12.46 23.55
CA VAL A 294 9.69 12.62 22.50
C VAL A 294 9.44 11.25 21.87
N GLY A 295 8.19 10.91 21.60
CA GLY A 295 7.80 9.62 21.04
C GLY A 295 6.28 9.47 20.93
N VAL A 296 5.80 8.24 20.81
CA VAL A 296 4.35 7.92 20.85
C VAL A 296 3.87 7.99 22.30
N THR A 297 2.88 8.84 22.59
CA THR A 297 2.33 9.10 23.93
C THR A 297 1.03 8.37 24.21
N GLY A 298 0.44 7.75 23.19
CA GLY A 298 -0.79 6.98 23.32
C GLY A 298 -1.32 6.55 21.97
N GLY A 299 -2.48 5.88 22.01
CA GLY A 299 -3.28 5.66 20.82
C GLY A 299 -4.65 5.12 21.17
N LYS A 300 -5.52 5.06 20.17
CA LYS A 300 -6.86 4.48 20.30
C LYS A 300 -7.24 3.75 19.02
N THR A 301 -7.96 2.64 19.19
CA THR A 301 -8.57 1.87 18.11
C THR A 301 -10.08 2.04 18.18
N GLN A 302 -10.72 2.21 17.02
CA GLN A 302 -12.16 2.29 16.85
C GLN A 302 -12.62 1.27 15.82
N LEU A 303 -13.76 0.64 16.10
CA LEU A 303 -14.56 -0.12 15.15
C LEU A 303 -15.87 0.63 14.96
N ILE A 304 -16.18 0.98 13.72
CA ILE A 304 -17.32 1.81 13.35
C ILE A 304 -18.18 1.00 12.40
N LEU A 305 -19.33 0.51 12.88
CA LEU A 305 -20.32 -0.18 12.07
C LEU A 305 -21.30 0.83 11.49
N ASN A 306 -21.34 0.92 10.15
CA ASN A 306 -22.34 1.66 9.41
C ASN A 306 -23.37 0.67 8.85
N ARG A 307 -24.63 0.77 9.32
CA ARG A 307 -25.77 -0.02 8.85
C ARG A 307 -26.86 0.93 8.34
N GLY A 308 -26.91 1.12 7.02
CA GLY A 308 -27.74 2.15 6.41
C GLY A 308 -27.38 3.54 6.95
N THR A 309 -28.33 4.22 7.60
CA THR A 309 -28.11 5.53 8.26
C THR A 309 -27.62 5.41 9.71
N THR A 310 -27.55 4.20 10.28
CA THR A 310 -27.16 3.98 11.68
C THR A 310 -25.65 3.81 11.78
N ARG A 311 -25.00 4.62 12.62
CA ARG A 311 -23.56 4.53 12.92
C ARG A 311 -23.36 4.11 14.37
N GLN A 312 -22.67 3.00 14.58
CA GLN A 312 -22.34 2.43 15.87
C GLN A 312 -20.83 2.38 16.06
N VAL A 313 -20.33 2.66 17.27
CA VAL A 313 -18.89 2.81 17.53
C VAL A 313 -18.51 2.03 18.78
N TYR A 314 -17.51 1.16 18.64
CA TYR A 314 -16.74 0.58 19.73
C TYR A 314 -15.37 1.26 19.74
N GLU A 315 -14.88 1.68 20.90
CA GLU A 315 -13.57 2.31 21.07
C GLU A 315 -12.75 1.62 22.17
N ARG A 316 -11.45 1.46 21.94
CA ARG A 316 -10.49 0.92 22.91
C ARG A 316 -9.20 1.74 22.90
N THR A 317 -8.91 2.40 24.01
CA THR A 317 -7.63 3.10 24.24
C THR A 317 -6.50 2.09 24.43
N CYS A 318 -5.36 2.39 23.83
CA CYS A 318 -4.14 1.59 23.89
C CYS A 318 -3.25 2.05 25.07
N GLY A 319 -3.04 1.18 26.06
CA GLY A 319 -2.13 1.45 27.19
C GLY A 319 -0.66 1.30 26.84
N GLY A 320 0.23 1.55 27.81
CA GLY A 320 1.67 1.29 27.69
C GLY A 320 2.53 2.46 27.17
N SER A 321 1.97 3.66 27.05
CA SER A 321 2.73 4.91 26.90
C SER A 321 1.95 6.08 27.52
N SER A 322 2.61 7.22 27.74
CA SER A 322 1.98 8.46 28.19
C SER A 322 2.79 9.68 27.73
N ARG A 323 2.30 10.90 27.96
CA ARG A 323 3.10 12.13 27.76
C ARG A 323 4.33 12.21 28.68
N ASP A 324 4.28 11.53 29.83
CA ASP A 324 5.30 11.52 30.88
C ASP A 324 6.32 10.38 30.69
N ASP A 325 5.93 9.34 29.96
CA ASP A 325 6.80 8.27 29.47
C ASP A 325 6.40 7.89 28.03
N PRO A 326 6.84 8.68 27.03
CA PRO A 326 6.56 8.41 25.63
C PRO A 326 7.37 7.20 25.14
N ASN A 327 6.75 6.33 24.35
CA ASN A 327 7.44 5.22 23.70
C ASN A 327 8.33 5.75 22.56
N ARG A 328 9.64 5.60 22.71
CA ARG A 328 10.69 6.09 21.80
C ARG A 328 11.15 5.06 20.75
N ALA A 329 10.54 3.87 20.77
CA ALA A 329 10.77 2.77 19.85
C ALA A 329 9.47 2.50 19.07
N VAL A 330 9.09 1.23 18.92
CA VAL A 330 7.80 0.85 18.33
C VAL A 330 6.73 0.76 19.42
N PHE A 331 5.66 1.53 19.27
CA PHE A 331 4.42 1.38 20.02
C PHE A 331 3.53 0.35 19.33
N THR A 332 3.16 -0.72 20.03
CA THR A 332 2.26 -1.76 19.52
C THR A 332 0.94 -1.71 20.28
N CYS A 333 -0.17 -1.64 19.57
CA CYS A 333 -1.50 -1.83 20.16
C CYS A 333 -2.21 -3.00 19.50
N SER A 334 -2.69 -3.95 20.30
CA SER A 334 -3.45 -5.11 19.82
C SER A 334 -4.53 -5.58 20.78
N ALA A 335 -5.47 -6.36 20.24
CA ALA A 335 -6.48 -7.10 21.01
C ALA A 335 -7.02 -8.28 20.18
N THR A 336 -7.40 -9.37 20.84
CA THR A 336 -8.40 -10.31 20.33
C THR A 336 -9.68 -10.08 21.13
N MET A 337 -10.79 -9.78 20.47
CA MET A 337 -12.07 -9.46 21.10
C MET A 337 -13.09 -10.55 20.78
N GLN A 338 -13.75 -11.07 21.80
CA GLN A 338 -14.90 -11.97 21.68
C GLN A 338 -16.20 -11.18 21.39
N PRO A 339 -17.23 -11.80 20.79
CA PRO A 339 -18.55 -11.21 20.59
C PRO A 339 -19.10 -10.48 21.82
N ALA A 340 -18.95 -11.06 23.02
CA ALA A 340 -19.43 -10.47 24.26
C ALA A 340 -18.79 -9.11 24.62
N GLU A 341 -17.60 -8.80 24.10
CA GLU A 341 -16.90 -7.54 24.38
C GLU A 341 -17.40 -6.38 23.52
N TYR A 342 -17.75 -6.64 22.26
CA TYR A 342 -18.18 -5.61 21.31
C TYR A 342 -19.69 -5.60 21.02
N SER A 343 -20.43 -6.66 21.35
CA SER A 343 -21.90 -6.73 21.09
C SER A 343 -22.72 -5.72 21.90
N GLY A 344 -22.15 -5.14 22.96
CA GLY A 344 -22.76 -4.02 23.69
C GLY A 344 -22.64 -2.66 22.98
N SER A 345 -21.84 -2.58 21.91
CA SER A 345 -21.58 -1.34 21.15
C SER A 345 -21.85 -1.48 19.65
N LEU A 346 -21.68 -2.68 19.09
CA LEU A 346 -21.91 -3.02 17.68
C LEU A 346 -22.99 -4.10 17.56
N THR A 347 -23.96 -3.90 16.66
CA THR A 347 -25.05 -4.86 16.46
C THR A 347 -24.57 -6.05 15.63
N VAL A 348 -24.31 -7.17 16.31
CA VAL A 348 -24.01 -8.46 15.65
C VAL A 348 -25.16 -9.46 15.80
N PRO A 349 -25.41 -10.35 14.82
CA PRO A 349 -24.63 -10.55 13.59
C PRO A 349 -24.64 -9.35 12.64
N PHE A 350 -23.57 -9.22 11.86
CA PHE A 350 -23.53 -8.30 10.71
C PHE A 350 -24.53 -8.74 9.65
N GLN A 351 -24.85 -7.86 8.72
CA GLN A 351 -25.86 -8.05 7.67
C GLN A 351 -25.28 -7.68 6.31
N HIS A 352 -25.82 -8.24 5.22
CA HIS A 352 -25.45 -7.81 3.88
C HIS A 352 -25.66 -6.28 3.73
N GLY A 353 -24.66 -5.60 3.17
CA GLY A 353 -24.64 -4.15 3.02
C GLY A 353 -24.10 -3.39 4.24
N ASP A 354 -23.79 -4.06 5.35
CA ASP A 354 -23.03 -3.45 6.45
C ASP A 354 -21.62 -3.07 6.00
N GLN A 355 -21.08 -2.02 6.62
CA GLN A 355 -19.69 -1.62 6.48
C GLN A 355 -19.06 -1.47 7.87
N LEU A 356 -17.97 -2.19 8.13
CA LEU A 356 -17.17 -2.06 9.35
C LEU A 356 -15.88 -1.31 9.01
N GLU A 357 -15.82 -0.05 9.41
CA GLU A 357 -14.62 0.75 9.34
C GLU A 357 -13.75 0.50 10.57
N PHE A 358 -12.49 0.14 10.35
CA PHE A 358 -11.45 0.12 11.35
C PHE A 358 -10.70 1.45 11.27
N SER A 359 -10.62 2.18 12.39
CA SER A 359 -9.86 3.42 12.48
C SER A 359 -8.95 3.38 13.69
N PHE A 360 -7.70 3.80 13.53
CA PHE A 360 -6.77 3.89 14.65
C PHE A 360 -5.95 5.17 14.60
N HIS A 361 -5.57 5.59 15.80
CA HIS A 361 -4.94 6.88 16.06
C HIS A 361 -3.67 6.64 16.85
N ALA A 362 -2.55 7.18 16.37
CA ALA A 362 -1.27 7.20 17.07
C ALA A 362 -0.92 8.64 17.46
N ASP A 363 -0.91 8.91 18.76
CA ASP A 363 -0.67 10.24 19.32
C ASP A 363 0.83 10.40 19.64
N VAL A 364 1.46 11.45 19.10
CA VAL A 364 2.87 11.77 19.37
C VAL A 364 3.00 12.98 20.29
N GLY A 365 4.01 12.96 21.15
CA GLY A 365 4.20 13.99 22.17
C GLY A 365 5.41 13.70 23.05
N GLY A 366 5.37 14.22 24.27
CA GLY A 366 6.41 14.05 25.28
C GLY A 366 6.66 15.32 26.07
N PHE A 367 7.86 15.50 26.58
CA PHE A 367 8.23 16.66 27.39
C PHE A 367 9.70 17.09 27.22
N VAL A 368 9.96 18.34 27.61
CA VAL A 368 11.28 18.89 27.89
C VAL A 368 11.32 19.45 29.32
N LYS A 369 12.38 19.14 30.07
CA LYS A 369 12.65 19.71 31.40
C LYS A 369 13.66 20.84 31.29
N VAL A 370 13.35 21.97 31.89
CA VAL A 370 14.16 23.19 31.87
C VAL A 370 14.51 23.64 33.28
N GLU A 371 15.80 23.74 33.57
CA GLU A 371 16.35 24.31 34.79
C GLU A 371 16.46 25.84 34.63
N ASN A 372 15.75 26.57 35.49
CA ASN A 372 16.00 27.98 35.70
C ASN A 372 17.38 28.14 36.38
N LYS A 373 18.38 28.66 35.64
CA LYS A 373 19.76 28.75 36.16
C LYS A 373 19.93 29.73 37.32
N GLU A 374 19.00 30.68 37.48
CA GLU A 374 19.02 31.68 38.55
C GLU A 374 18.45 31.12 39.86
N THR A 375 17.37 30.34 39.80
CA THR A 375 16.68 29.79 40.98
C THR A 375 16.93 28.31 41.25
N ARG A 376 17.54 27.60 40.28
CA ARG A 376 17.74 26.13 40.25
C ARG A 376 16.46 25.29 40.27
N MET A 377 15.29 25.91 40.04
CA MET A 377 14.03 25.20 39.87
C MET A 377 13.97 24.54 38.49
N ILE A 378 13.41 23.32 38.41
CA ILE A 378 13.20 22.60 37.15
C ILE A 378 11.71 22.56 36.82
N GLU A 379 11.34 23.08 35.65
CA GLU A 379 9.98 23.04 35.11
C GLU A 379 9.87 21.99 34.00
N THR A 380 8.73 21.29 33.93
CA THR A 380 8.41 20.36 32.84
C THR A 380 7.44 21.02 31.88
N HIS A 381 7.82 21.13 30.60
CA HIS A 381 6.95 21.62 29.54
C HIS A 381 6.65 20.47 28.57
N TYR A 382 5.36 20.21 28.33
CA TYR A 382 4.93 19.18 27.37
C TYR A 382 4.94 19.74 25.95
N PHE A 383 5.22 18.86 24.99
CA PHE A 383 5.01 19.16 23.59
C PHE A 383 3.51 19.15 23.26
N ASN A 384 3.06 20.11 22.45
CA ASN A 384 1.75 20.07 21.82
C ASN A 384 1.82 19.00 20.73
N GLY A 385 1.21 17.86 21.02
CA GLY A 385 1.26 16.67 20.19
C GLY A 385 0.50 16.77 18.86
N ASN A 386 0.69 15.76 18.04
CA ASN A 386 -0.02 15.55 16.79
C ASN A 386 -0.54 14.10 16.74
N THR A 387 -1.56 13.84 15.93
CA THR A 387 -2.18 12.52 15.83
C THR A 387 -2.10 12.04 14.38
N LYS A 388 -1.54 10.84 14.18
CA LYS A 388 -1.72 10.11 12.91
C LYS A 388 -3.01 9.31 13.01
N THR A 389 -3.93 9.52 12.08
CA THR A 389 -5.12 8.66 11.91
C THR A 389 -4.96 7.83 10.64
N HIS A 390 -5.32 6.54 10.71
CA HIS A 390 -5.35 5.63 9.58
C HIS A 390 -6.64 4.79 9.66
N GLN A 391 -7.30 4.56 8.52
CA GLN A 391 -8.58 3.86 8.43
C GLN A 391 -8.68 2.98 7.18
N PHE A 392 -9.42 1.88 7.30
CA PHE A 392 -9.78 0.97 6.19
C PHE A 392 -11.11 0.27 6.52
N GLN A 393 -11.77 -0.33 5.51
CA GLN A 393 -13.15 -0.78 5.58
C GLN A 393 -13.33 -2.25 5.17
N ILE A 394 -14.23 -2.94 5.86
CA ILE A 394 -14.71 -4.28 5.53
C ILE A 394 -16.19 -4.18 5.16
N HIS A 395 -16.55 -4.67 3.98
CA HIS A 395 -17.91 -4.74 3.46
C HIS A 395 -18.46 -6.15 3.64
N PHE A 396 -19.68 -6.26 4.18
CA PHE A 396 -20.34 -7.54 4.37
C PHE A 396 -21.28 -7.84 3.21
N ASP A 397 -21.08 -8.98 2.56
CA ASP A 397 -21.88 -9.41 1.44
C ASP A 397 -22.17 -10.91 1.49
N THR A 398 -23.44 -11.27 1.31
CA THR A 398 -23.93 -12.65 1.26
C THR A 398 -24.77 -12.93 0.02
N ILE A 399 -24.78 -12.01 -0.96
CA ILE A 399 -25.39 -12.29 -2.26
C ILE A 399 -24.48 -13.26 -3.00
N VAL A 400 -25.07 -14.30 -3.59
CA VAL A 400 -24.32 -15.26 -4.40
C VAL A 400 -24.27 -14.75 -5.85
N PRO A 401 -23.14 -14.94 -6.55
CA PRO A 401 -23.06 -14.74 -7.99
C PRO A 401 -24.22 -15.39 -8.74
N TYR A 402 -24.65 -14.76 -9.82
CA TYR A 402 -25.70 -15.27 -10.70
C TYR A 402 -25.29 -15.16 -12.16
N HIS A 403 -25.95 -15.93 -13.01
CA HIS A 403 -25.79 -15.80 -14.46
C HIS A 403 -27.00 -15.10 -15.08
N CYS A 404 -26.77 -14.17 -16.02
CA CYS A 404 -27.83 -13.33 -16.59
C CYS A 404 -28.94 -14.12 -17.30
N LYS A 405 -28.70 -15.37 -17.71
CA LYS A 405 -29.72 -16.24 -18.30
C LYS A 405 -30.84 -16.57 -17.31
N ILE A 406 -30.50 -16.73 -16.03
CA ILE A 406 -31.47 -17.05 -14.97
C ILE A 406 -32.12 -15.78 -14.41
N ALA A 407 -31.32 -14.72 -14.20
CA ALA A 407 -31.83 -13.47 -13.63
C ALA A 407 -32.63 -12.61 -14.64
N SER A 408 -32.26 -12.63 -15.93
CA SER A 408 -32.81 -11.70 -16.94
C SER A 408 -33.04 -12.30 -18.32
N GLY A 409 -32.89 -13.62 -18.51
CA GLY A 409 -33.12 -14.27 -19.81
C GLY A 409 -32.13 -13.88 -20.93
N CYS A 410 -30.89 -13.53 -20.59
CA CYS A 410 -29.87 -13.19 -21.60
C CYS A 410 -29.52 -14.39 -22.50
N GLY A 411 -29.08 -14.11 -23.72
CA GLY A 411 -28.62 -15.12 -24.70
C GLY A 411 -27.15 -15.57 -24.53
N GLU A 412 -26.51 -15.26 -23.40
CA GLU A 412 -25.13 -15.63 -23.11
C GLU A 412 -25.04 -17.04 -22.50
N SER A 413 -23.90 -17.72 -22.67
CA SER A 413 -23.67 -19.08 -22.16
C SER A 413 -22.89 -19.05 -20.84
N MET A 414 -23.47 -19.68 -19.80
CA MET A 414 -22.85 -19.87 -18.47
C MET A 414 -21.47 -20.51 -18.56
N LEU A 415 -21.39 -21.58 -19.35
CA LEU A 415 -20.21 -22.35 -19.67
C LEU A 415 -20.48 -23.03 -21.01
N THR A 416 -19.48 -22.97 -21.88
CA THR A 416 -19.44 -23.63 -23.18
C THR A 416 -18.21 -24.51 -23.21
N VAL A 417 -18.41 -25.80 -23.49
CA VAL A 417 -17.39 -26.79 -23.84
C VAL A 417 -17.88 -27.50 -25.09
N LYS A 418 -17.02 -28.19 -25.83
CA LYS A 418 -17.44 -28.94 -27.01
C LYS A 418 -17.99 -30.32 -26.60
N ASP A 419 -19.31 -30.51 -26.66
CA ASP A 419 -20.04 -31.73 -26.25
C ASP A 419 -19.39 -33.05 -26.68
N ILE A 420 -18.91 -33.15 -27.92
CA ILE A 420 -18.33 -34.38 -28.47
C ILE A 420 -17.08 -34.04 -29.28
N THR A 421 -15.95 -34.71 -28.99
CA THR A 421 -14.71 -34.49 -29.75
C THR A 421 -13.78 -35.71 -29.78
N ASN A 422 -13.13 -35.93 -30.93
CA ASN A 422 -12.15 -36.99 -31.15
C ASN A 422 -10.79 -36.50 -31.68
N LEU A 423 -10.67 -35.21 -32.03
CA LEU A 423 -9.49 -34.66 -32.72
C LEU A 423 -8.39 -34.15 -31.78
N TYR A 424 -8.77 -33.59 -30.63
CA TYR A 424 -7.86 -32.90 -29.72
C TYR A 424 -8.16 -33.31 -28.28
N ASN A 425 -7.10 -33.67 -27.55
CA ASN A 425 -7.13 -33.95 -26.12
C ASN A 425 -7.31 -32.67 -25.28
N THR A 426 -6.87 -31.52 -25.82
CA THR A 426 -7.07 -30.19 -25.24
C THR A 426 -8.49 -29.69 -25.51
N GLN A 427 -9.21 -29.40 -24.45
CA GLN A 427 -10.54 -28.78 -24.45
C GLN A 427 -10.41 -27.29 -24.17
N ASN A 428 -11.08 -26.48 -24.98
CA ASN A 428 -11.26 -25.06 -24.73
C ASN A 428 -12.62 -24.85 -24.06
N ILE A 429 -12.64 -24.05 -23.00
CA ILE A 429 -13.87 -23.65 -22.31
C ILE A 429 -14.03 -22.15 -22.31
N LEU A 430 -15.27 -21.69 -22.45
CA LEU A 430 -15.64 -20.27 -22.48
C LEU A 430 -16.81 -20.04 -21.53
N TRP A 431 -16.82 -18.91 -20.83
CA TRP A 431 -17.93 -18.46 -19.99
C TRP A 431 -18.18 -16.98 -20.23
N ASN A 432 -19.43 -16.57 -20.10
CA ASN A 432 -19.85 -15.17 -20.18
C ASN A 432 -21.04 -14.95 -19.23
N GLY A 433 -21.53 -13.72 -19.09
CA GLY A 433 -22.81 -13.43 -18.44
C GLY A 433 -22.90 -13.65 -16.93
N TRP A 434 -21.80 -14.01 -16.24
CA TRP A 434 -21.76 -14.07 -14.79
C TRP A 434 -21.65 -12.69 -14.18
N LYS A 435 -22.44 -12.44 -13.13
CA LYS A 435 -22.55 -11.16 -12.45
C LYS A 435 -22.69 -11.37 -10.96
N ASP A 436 -22.26 -10.36 -10.23
CA ASP A 436 -22.61 -10.12 -8.85
C ASP A 436 -22.79 -8.61 -8.69
N ASP A 437 -23.82 -8.17 -7.95
CA ASP A 437 -24.26 -6.78 -7.93
C ASP A 437 -23.52 -5.92 -6.88
N ASN A 438 -22.75 -6.55 -5.99
CA ASN A 438 -22.19 -5.94 -4.79
C ASN A 438 -20.67 -6.12 -4.72
N ALA A 439 -20.19 -7.25 -4.20
CA ALA A 439 -18.77 -7.58 -4.15
C ALA A 439 -18.15 -7.69 -5.56
N GLY A 440 -18.96 -8.07 -6.55
CA GLY A 440 -18.55 -8.31 -7.92
C GLY A 440 -17.74 -9.59 -8.09
N ILE A 441 -17.74 -10.14 -9.30
CA ILE A 441 -16.97 -11.35 -9.60
C ILE A 441 -15.46 -11.08 -9.40
N HIS A 442 -14.81 -11.96 -8.63
CA HIS A 442 -13.37 -11.94 -8.37
C HIS A 442 -12.62 -12.92 -9.25
N GLN A 443 -13.11 -14.16 -9.30
CA GLN A 443 -12.42 -15.28 -9.95
C GLN A 443 -13.40 -16.37 -10.39
N MET A 444 -12.94 -17.18 -11.32
CA MET A 444 -13.60 -18.38 -11.81
C MET A 444 -12.74 -19.57 -11.46
N THR A 445 -13.33 -20.58 -10.82
CA THR A 445 -12.66 -21.86 -10.56
C THR A 445 -13.36 -22.96 -11.35
N TYR A 446 -12.61 -23.95 -11.82
CA TYR A 446 -13.19 -25.10 -12.51
C TYR A 446 -12.58 -26.41 -12.03
N GLN A 447 -13.40 -27.45 -12.03
CA GLN A 447 -13.04 -28.82 -11.69
C GLN A 447 -13.58 -29.73 -12.78
N VAL A 448 -12.74 -30.64 -13.28
CA VAL A 448 -13.10 -31.59 -14.34
C VAL A 448 -12.97 -33.00 -13.79
N TYR A 449 -14.05 -33.76 -13.86
CA TYR A 449 -14.13 -35.13 -13.37
C TYR A 449 -14.33 -36.10 -14.54
N GLU A 450 -13.55 -37.18 -14.56
CA GLU A 450 -13.90 -38.36 -15.34
C GLU A 450 -15.11 -39.05 -14.69
N LEU A 451 -16.06 -39.50 -15.50
CA LEU A 451 -17.26 -40.21 -15.04
C LEU A 451 -17.15 -41.72 -15.27
N ASP A 452 -17.67 -42.51 -14.34
CA ASP A 452 -17.82 -43.96 -14.47
C ASP A 452 -19.26 -44.39 -14.18
N TYR A 453 -19.69 -45.51 -14.75
CA TYR A 453 -21.06 -45.99 -14.64
C TYR A 453 -21.25 -46.83 -13.38
N VAL A 454 -21.92 -46.26 -12.38
CA VAL A 454 -22.12 -46.86 -11.06
C VAL A 454 -23.60 -47.05 -10.79
N GLY A 455 -24.02 -48.31 -10.65
CA GLY A 455 -25.42 -48.70 -10.44
C GLY A 455 -26.29 -48.44 -11.67
N THR A 456 -26.86 -47.25 -11.77
CA THR A 456 -27.79 -46.82 -12.84
C THR A 456 -27.41 -45.48 -13.49
N THR A 457 -26.34 -44.83 -13.01
CA THR A 457 -25.96 -43.47 -13.41
C THR A 457 -24.46 -43.32 -13.56
N LEU A 458 -24.04 -42.37 -14.39
CA LEU A 458 -22.65 -41.90 -14.43
C LEU A 458 -22.38 -41.00 -13.21
N GLN A 459 -21.29 -41.29 -12.50
CA GLN A 459 -20.87 -40.61 -11.27
C GLN A 459 -19.38 -40.27 -11.31
N HIS A 460 -18.92 -39.36 -10.45
CA HIS A 460 -17.51 -38.97 -10.37
C HIS A 460 -16.59 -40.17 -10.04
N LYS A 461 -15.66 -40.45 -10.95
CA LYS A 461 -14.63 -41.48 -10.81
C LYS A 461 -13.35 -40.91 -10.24
N ALA A 462 -12.83 -39.86 -10.89
CA ALA A 462 -11.57 -39.22 -10.56
C ALA A 462 -11.59 -37.75 -11.00
N LEU A 463 -10.93 -36.88 -10.23
CA LEU A 463 -10.64 -35.52 -10.66
C LEU A 463 -9.54 -35.55 -11.73
N ALA A 464 -9.89 -35.26 -12.98
CA ALA A 464 -8.97 -35.22 -14.10
C ALA A 464 -8.08 -33.97 -14.06
N THR A 465 -8.67 -32.80 -13.75
CA THR A 465 -7.95 -31.53 -13.62
C THR A 465 -8.76 -30.49 -12.86
N ARG A 466 -8.12 -29.40 -12.43
CA ARG A 466 -8.75 -28.20 -11.85
C ARG A 466 -7.92 -26.96 -12.18
N GLY A 467 -8.56 -25.80 -12.17
CA GLY A 467 -7.86 -24.53 -12.35
C GLY A 467 -8.62 -23.33 -11.78
N LEU A 468 -7.96 -22.18 -11.81
CA LEU A 468 -8.43 -20.89 -11.30
C LEU A 468 -8.03 -19.81 -12.31
N VAL A 469 -8.97 -18.92 -12.62
CA VAL A 469 -8.78 -17.82 -13.57
C VAL A 469 -9.37 -16.55 -12.96
N ASN A 470 -8.52 -15.54 -12.77
CA ASN A 470 -8.97 -14.20 -12.38
C ASN A 470 -9.82 -13.62 -13.53
N SER A 471 -11.09 -13.32 -13.26
CA SER A 471 -12.08 -12.97 -14.28
C SER A 471 -13.18 -12.13 -13.64
N THR A 472 -13.71 -11.16 -14.37
CA THR A 472 -14.80 -10.27 -13.93
C THR A 472 -16.19 -10.74 -14.38
N GLY A 473 -16.35 -12.03 -14.71
CA GLY A 473 -17.63 -12.62 -15.14
C GLY A 473 -17.62 -13.27 -16.54
N SER A 474 -16.57 -13.01 -17.33
CA SER A 474 -16.41 -13.54 -18.68
C SER A 474 -14.96 -13.94 -18.94
N GLY A 475 -14.73 -14.94 -19.80
CA GLY A 475 -13.40 -15.41 -20.12
C GLY A 475 -13.36 -16.76 -20.80
N SER A 476 -12.14 -17.28 -20.95
CA SER A 476 -11.87 -18.60 -21.52
C SER A 476 -10.56 -19.17 -20.97
N THR A 477 -10.47 -20.48 -20.90
CA THR A 477 -9.20 -21.18 -20.65
C THR A 477 -9.21 -22.54 -21.35
N ASN A 478 -8.12 -23.29 -21.24
CA ASN A 478 -8.02 -24.65 -21.75
C ASN A 478 -7.43 -25.62 -20.73
N PHE A 479 -7.66 -26.90 -20.97
CA PHE A 479 -7.08 -28.01 -20.21
C PHE A 479 -7.04 -29.26 -21.10
N SER A 480 -6.27 -30.28 -20.72
CA SER A 480 -6.18 -31.53 -21.49
C SER A 480 -6.73 -32.72 -20.70
N VAL A 481 -7.41 -33.63 -21.38
CA VAL A 481 -7.83 -34.95 -20.87
C VAL A 481 -6.95 -36.05 -21.49
N THR A 482 -6.71 -37.15 -20.78
CA THR A 482 -5.69 -38.14 -21.15
C THR A 482 -6.26 -39.42 -21.79
N SER A 483 -7.51 -39.77 -21.52
CA SER A 483 -8.15 -41.01 -21.95
C SER A 483 -9.53 -40.74 -22.57
N PRO A 484 -9.99 -41.55 -23.54
CA PRO A 484 -11.40 -41.57 -23.92
C PRO A 484 -12.31 -41.72 -22.69
N GLY A 485 -13.43 -41.03 -22.66
CA GLY A 485 -14.34 -41.03 -21.51
C GLY A 485 -15.47 -40.00 -21.59
N MET A 486 -16.41 -40.13 -20.66
CA MET A 486 -17.40 -39.11 -20.37
C MET A 486 -16.86 -38.23 -19.24
N TYR A 487 -16.98 -36.90 -19.38
CA TYR A 487 -16.43 -35.94 -18.43
C TYR A 487 -17.50 -34.94 -17.96
N SER A 488 -17.42 -34.58 -16.68
CA SER A 488 -18.14 -33.46 -16.06
C SER A 488 -17.18 -32.32 -15.84
N ILE A 489 -17.54 -31.10 -16.24
CA ILE A 489 -16.88 -29.88 -15.81
C ILE A 489 -17.84 -29.04 -14.97
N VAL A 490 -17.43 -28.75 -13.75
CA VAL A 490 -18.09 -27.79 -12.85
C VAL A 490 -17.29 -26.49 -12.88
N LEU A 491 -17.93 -25.38 -13.23
CA LEU A 491 -17.38 -24.02 -13.15
C LEU A 491 -18.10 -23.28 -12.02
N SER A 492 -17.33 -22.73 -11.09
CA SER A 492 -17.82 -21.90 -9.99
C SER A 492 -17.36 -20.46 -10.16
N ALA A 493 -18.33 -19.55 -10.31
CA ALA A 493 -18.12 -18.12 -10.20
C ALA A 493 -18.00 -17.75 -8.72
N VAL A 494 -16.95 -17.03 -8.34
CA VAL A 494 -16.69 -16.60 -6.95
C VAL A 494 -16.56 -15.08 -6.91
N ASP A 495 -17.27 -14.43 -5.99
CA ASP A 495 -17.18 -13.00 -5.74
C ASP A 495 -15.96 -12.63 -4.86
N ARG A 496 -15.83 -11.35 -4.49
CA ARG A 496 -14.77 -10.89 -3.57
C ARG A 496 -15.04 -11.21 -2.10
N ALA A 497 -16.27 -11.54 -1.72
CA ALA A 497 -16.67 -11.85 -0.35
C ALA A 497 -16.51 -13.34 0.01
N GLY A 498 -16.31 -14.20 -0.99
CA GLY A 498 -16.22 -15.66 -0.87
C GLY A 498 -17.53 -16.40 -1.19
N ASN A 499 -18.59 -15.70 -1.60
CA ASN A 499 -19.81 -16.33 -2.08
C ASN A 499 -19.56 -16.89 -3.49
N HIS A 500 -20.22 -18.01 -3.80
CA HIS A 500 -20.02 -18.67 -5.08
C HIS A 500 -21.30 -19.31 -5.61
N LYS A 501 -21.32 -19.51 -6.93
CA LYS A 501 -22.38 -20.22 -7.64
C LYS A 501 -21.77 -21.08 -8.73
N SER A 502 -22.23 -22.32 -8.83
CA SER A 502 -21.67 -23.32 -9.74
C SER A 502 -22.63 -23.66 -10.88
N CYS A 503 -22.10 -23.87 -12.08
CA CYS A 503 -22.77 -24.50 -13.20
C CYS A 503 -22.00 -25.74 -13.66
N ARG A 504 -22.68 -26.69 -14.30
CA ARG A 504 -22.05 -27.90 -14.84
C ARG A 504 -22.26 -28.00 -16.35
N ARG A 505 -21.25 -28.48 -17.07
CA ARG A 505 -21.37 -28.98 -18.45
C ARG A 505 -20.75 -30.35 -18.59
N LEU A 506 -21.23 -31.08 -19.58
CA LEU A 506 -20.89 -32.47 -19.86
C LEU A 506 -20.25 -32.57 -21.25
N PHE A 507 -19.18 -33.33 -21.37
CA PHE A 507 -18.58 -33.60 -22.68
C PHE A 507 -18.05 -35.04 -22.79
N LEU A 508 -18.09 -35.56 -24.01
CA LEU A 508 -17.56 -36.86 -24.37
C LEU A 508 -16.31 -36.67 -25.23
N TYR A 509 -15.21 -37.26 -24.78
CA TYR A 509 -13.96 -37.31 -25.52
C TYR A 509 -13.70 -38.76 -25.96
N ASP A 510 -13.51 -38.99 -27.26
CA ASP A 510 -13.14 -40.32 -27.78
C ASP A 510 -12.12 -40.21 -28.92
N SER A 511 -10.84 -40.11 -28.54
CA SER A 511 -9.71 -40.18 -29.48
C SER A 511 -9.49 -41.54 -30.14
N SER A 512 -10.22 -42.58 -29.73
CA SER A 512 -10.10 -43.93 -30.27
C SER A 512 -11.08 -44.20 -31.41
N SER A 513 -12.31 -43.68 -31.28
CA SER A 513 -13.42 -43.88 -32.23
C SER A 513 -13.62 -45.35 -32.63
N GLN A 514 -13.37 -46.30 -31.71
CA GLN A 514 -13.33 -47.74 -32.01
C GLN A 514 -14.72 -48.35 -32.25
N ILE A 515 -15.09 -48.45 -33.53
CA ILE A 515 -16.32 -49.12 -33.97
C ILE A 515 -16.04 -50.61 -34.24
N SER A 516 -16.80 -51.49 -33.61
CA SER A 516 -16.86 -52.91 -33.96
C SER A 516 -18.08 -53.25 -34.81
N VAL A 517 -17.95 -54.32 -35.59
CA VAL A 517 -18.99 -54.81 -36.51
C VAL A 517 -19.62 -56.09 -35.95
N THR A 518 -20.92 -56.07 -35.68
CA THR A 518 -21.68 -57.22 -35.20
C THR A 518 -21.95 -58.19 -36.35
N ALA A 519 -21.14 -59.26 -36.47
CA ALA A 519 -21.16 -60.18 -37.61
C ALA A 519 -22.51 -60.91 -37.85
N SER A 520 -23.35 -61.06 -36.83
CA SER A 520 -24.70 -61.64 -36.94
C SER A 520 -25.77 -60.68 -37.49
N SER A 521 -25.46 -59.40 -37.59
CA SER A 521 -26.35 -58.37 -38.11
C SER A 521 -25.93 -57.96 -39.53
N VAL A 522 -26.92 -57.73 -40.39
CA VAL A 522 -26.70 -57.56 -41.83
C VAL A 522 -27.14 -56.17 -42.25
N LEU A 523 -26.31 -55.48 -43.03
CA LEU A 523 -26.73 -54.27 -43.74
C LEU A 523 -27.79 -54.67 -44.76
N ARG A 524 -28.96 -54.02 -44.71
CA ARG A 524 -30.09 -54.31 -45.60
C ARG A 524 -30.36 -53.12 -46.51
N VAL A 525 -30.85 -53.38 -47.70
CA VAL A 525 -31.56 -52.38 -48.52
C VAL A 525 -33.04 -52.48 -48.13
N THR A 526 -33.49 -51.72 -47.14
CA THR A 526 -34.88 -51.77 -46.65
C THR A 526 -35.94 -51.34 -47.68
N SER A 527 -35.56 -50.67 -48.77
CA SER A 527 -36.42 -50.43 -49.94
C SER A 527 -36.48 -51.62 -50.91
N ALA A 528 -35.61 -52.61 -50.76
CA ALA A 528 -35.61 -53.82 -51.58
C ALA A 528 -36.66 -54.83 -51.09
N ALA A 529 -37.08 -55.71 -51.99
CA ALA A 529 -38.15 -56.65 -51.76
C ALA A 529 -37.82 -57.64 -50.63
N GLN A 530 -38.62 -57.64 -49.57
CA GLN A 530 -38.45 -58.50 -48.39
C GLN A 530 -38.38 -59.99 -48.75
N VAL A 531 -39.13 -60.44 -49.77
CA VAL A 531 -39.13 -61.82 -50.27
C VAL A 531 -37.77 -62.28 -50.82
N THR A 532 -36.87 -61.33 -51.10
CA THR A 532 -35.51 -61.59 -51.58
C THR A 532 -34.45 -61.39 -50.49
N SER A 533 -34.86 -61.33 -49.22
CA SER A 533 -34.00 -60.98 -48.08
C SER A 533 -33.34 -59.60 -48.23
N PHE A 534 -34.04 -58.63 -48.83
CA PHE A 534 -33.56 -57.25 -49.05
C PHE A 534 -32.34 -57.14 -50.01
N ILE A 535 -32.21 -58.09 -50.95
CA ILE A 535 -31.12 -58.13 -51.94
C ILE A 535 -31.54 -57.48 -53.27
N TRP A 536 -32.83 -57.52 -53.62
CA TRP A 536 -33.33 -57.06 -54.93
C TRP A 536 -34.42 -55.99 -54.80
N GLN A 537 -34.23 -54.82 -55.41
CA GLN A 537 -35.28 -53.81 -55.55
C GLN A 537 -35.92 -53.93 -56.94
N HIS A 538 -37.25 -54.05 -56.99
CA HIS A 538 -38.03 -54.23 -58.23
C HIS A 538 -38.84 -52.99 -58.65
N SER A 539 -38.71 -51.88 -57.92
CA SER A 539 -39.43 -50.63 -58.17
C SER A 539 -38.47 -49.47 -58.41
N GLU A 540 -38.73 -48.69 -59.45
CA GLU A 540 -38.08 -47.40 -59.70
C GLU A 540 -38.45 -46.45 -58.56
N GLY A 541 -37.46 -46.06 -57.75
CA GLY A 541 -37.65 -45.29 -56.51
C GLY A 541 -36.39 -45.32 -55.63
N ASP A 542 -36.37 -44.47 -54.60
CA ASP A 542 -35.17 -44.24 -53.80
C ASP A 542 -34.71 -45.50 -53.02
N VAL A 543 -33.39 -45.69 -52.94
CA VAL A 543 -32.77 -46.85 -52.29
C VAL A 543 -32.45 -46.54 -50.83
N THR A 544 -33.20 -47.13 -49.89
CA THR A 544 -32.97 -46.96 -48.45
C THR A 544 -32.12 -48.09 -47.89
N LEU A 545 -30.85 -47.77 -47.57
CA LEU A 545 -29.94 -48.63 -46.79
C LEU A 545 -30.28 -48.59 -45.30
N SER A 546 -30.01 -49.66 -44.56
CA SER A 546 -30.22 -49.77 -43.12
C SER A 546 -29.16 -50.66 -42.45
N TRP A 547 -28.54 -50.18 -41.37
CA TRP A 547 -27.47 -50.90 -40.64
C TRP A 547 -27.71 -50.97 -39.12
N VAL A 548 -28.98 -51.11 -38.75
CA VAL A 548 -29.46 -51.47 -37.41
C VAL A 548 -28.63 -52.61 -36.82
N GLU A 549 -28.25 -52.49 -35.54
CA GLU A 549 -27.47 -53.45 -34.74
C GLU A 549 -26.04 -53.77 -35.26
N ARG A 550 -25.62 -53.20 -36.42
CA ARG A 550 -24.37 -53.58 -37.10
C ARG A 550 -23.10 -52.90 -36.64
N TYR A 551 -23.16 -51.64 -36.26
CA TYR A 551 -21.99 -50.85 -35.88
C TYR A 551 -22.16 -50.34 -34.46
N THR A 552 -21.21 -50.66 -33.58
CA THR A 552 -21.24 -50.28 -32.16
C THR A 552 -19.89 -49.71 -31.75
N ASN A 553 -19.86 -48.52 -31.14
CA ASN A 553 -18.68 -48.07 -30.40
C ASN A 553 -18.58 -48.89 -29.11
N VAL A 554 -17.61 -49.81 -29.06
CA VAL A 554 -17.48 -50.78 -27.96
C VAL A 554 -17.10 -50.07 -26.67
N PHE A 555 -16.29 -49.01 -26.74
CA PHE A 555 -15.91 -48.24 -25.57
C PHE A 555 -17.13 -47.54 -24.95
N HIS A 556 -17.95 -46.86 -25.75
CA HIS A 556 -19.17 -46.19 -25.29
C HIS A 556 -20.18 -47.18 -24.68
N ASN A 557 -20.36 -48.33 -25.34
CA ASN A 557 -21.30 -49.35 -24.92
C ASN A 557 -20.87 -50.02 -23.62
N ASN A 558 -19.61 -50.47 -23.52
CA ASN A 558 -19.12 -51.22 -22.36
C ASN A 558 -19.06 -50.36 -21.09
N HIS A 559 -18.82 -49.05 -21.22
CA HIS A 559 -18.77 -48.10 -20.09
C HIS A 559 -20.07 -47.31 -19.91
N ASN A 560 -21.13 -47.62 -20.67
CA ASN A 560 -22.45 -46.97 -20.59
C ASN A 560 -22.39 -45.43 -20.58
N LEU A 561 -21.51 -44.82 -21.39
CA LEU A 561 -21.21 -43.37 -21.37
C LEU A 561 -22.42 -42.47 -21.70
N LEU A 562 -23.51 -43.06 -22.18
CA LEU A 562 -24.76 -42.38 -22.54
C LEU A 562 -25.86 -42.48 -21.47
N ALA A 563 -25.59 -43.18 -20.36
CA ALA A 563 -26.54 -43.24 -19.23
C ALA A 563 -26.80 -41.85 -18.62
N ALA A 564 -27.84 -41.76 -17.79
CA ALA A 564 -28.11 -40.54 -17.02
C ALA A 564 -26.92 -40.22 -16.11
N VAL A 565 -26.62 -38.93 -15.95
CA VAL A 565 -25.60 -38.45 -15.01
C VAL A 565 -26.26 -38.14 -13.68
N ALA A 566 -25.59 -38.48 -12.57
CA ALA A 566 -26.08 -38.15 -11.24
C ALA A 566 -26.12 -36.62 -11.00
N SER A 567 -26.98 -36.18 -10.08
CA SER A 567 -27.06 -34.78 -9.64
C SER A 567 -25.73 -34.30 -9.04
N GLU A 568 -25.28 -33.10 -9.41
CA GLU A 568 -24.07 -32.51 -8.85
C GLU A 568 -24.34 -31.81 -7.51
N PRO A 569 -23.61 -32.13 -6.43
CA PRO A 569 -23.70 -31.36 -5.18
C PRO A 569 -23.31 -29.90 -5.41
N GLY A 570 -24.21 -28.96 -5.08
CA GLY A 570 -23.95 -27.52 -5.18
C GLY A 570 -24.19 -26.89 -6.57
N VAL A 571 -24.69 -27.64 -7.55
CA VAL A 571 -25.24 -27.08 -8.80
C VAL A 571 -26.76 -27.22 -8.77
N GLU A 572 -27.47 -26.12 -9.00
CA GLU A 572 -28.92 -26.11 -9.13
C GLU A 572 -29.35 -26.55 -10.54
N ASN A 573 -30.51 -27.19 -10.69
CA ASN A 573 -31.03 -27.68 -11.97
C ASN A 573 -31.03 -26.63 -13.09
N ALA A 574 -31.22 -25.35 -12.77
CA ALA A 574 -31.20 -24.25 -13.74
C ALA A 574 -29.78 -23.90 -14.26
N TYR A 575 -28.73 -24.32 -13.54
CA TYR A 575 -27.32 -24.16 -13.87
C TYR A 575 -26.66 -25.48 -14.30
N ASP A 576 -27.37 -26.60 -14.21
CA ASP A 576 -26.89 -27.91 -14.68
C ASP A 576 -27.03 -28.06 -16.20
N ASP A 577 -26.48 -29.14 -16.76
CA ASP A 577 -26.45 -29.38 -18.19
C ASP A 577 -27.78 -29.93 -18.74
N SER A 578 -28.57 -29.03 -19.32
CA SER A 578 -29.88 -29.31 -19.91
C SER A 578 -29.97 -28.92 -21.40
N GLU A 579 -28.86 -28.50 -22.01
CA GLU A 579 -28.83 -27.90 -23.34
C GLU A 579 -27.62 -28.39 -24.14
N GLY A 580 -27.86 -29.02 -25.30
CA GLY A 580 -26.79 -29.54 -26.17
C GLY A 580 -27.14 -30.93 -26.71
N ASN A 581 -26.16 -31.57 -27.33
CA ASN A 581 -26.25 -32.96 -27.77
C ASN A 581 -25.97 -33.94 -26.60
N ARG A 582 -25.23 -33.50 -25.56
CA ARG A 582 -24.96 -34.30 -24.36
C ARG A 582 -25.31 -33.59 -23.06
N THR A 583 -26.52 -33.82 -22.56
CA THR A 583 -27.05 -33.27 -21.29
C THR A 583 -27.00 -34.30 -20.16
N VAL A 584 -27.47 -33.96 -18.94
CA VAL A 584 -27.55 -34.89 -17.79
C VAL A 584 -28.49 -36.08 -18.01
N ALA A 585 -29.43 -35.97 -18.96
CA ALA A 585 -30.39 -37.03 -19.24
C ALA A 585 -29.71 -38.31 -19.76
N ALA A 586 -30.36 -39.45 -19.60
CA ALA A 586 -29.96 -40.66 -20.33
C ALA A 586 -30.25 -40.45 -21.82
N ILE A 587 -29.22 -40.53 -22.66
CA ILE A 587 -29.41 -40.70 -24.09
C ILE A 587 -29.59 -42.20 -24.31
N GLN A 588 -30.72 -42.59 -24.91
CA GLN A 588 -30.97 -43.99 -25.19
C GLN A 588 -29.89 -44.50 -26.15
N ASN A 589 -29.01 -45.38 -25.65
CA ASN A 589 -28.01 -46.07 -26.48
C ASN A 589 -28.74 -47.09 -27.38
N THR A 590 -29.35 -46.58 -28.44
CA THR A 590 -29.92 -47.38 -29.50
C THR A 590 -28.77 -48.04 -30.24
N LEU A 591 -28.52 -49.31 -29.92
CA LEU A 591 -27.68 -50.24 -30.69
C LEU A 591 -28.32 -50.47 -32.08
N GLY A 592 -28.50 -49.42 -32.86
CA GLY A 592 -29.28 -49.39 -34.10
C GLY A 592 -30.81 -49.49 -33.97
N LYS A 593 -31.42 -49.69 -32.79
CA LYS A 593 -32.89 -49.74 -32.71
C LYS A 593 -33.53 -48.36 -32.89
N GLN A 594 -34.17 -48.16 -34.04
CA GLN A 594 -34.97 -46.99 -34.36
C GLN A 594 -36.04 -46.74 -33.29
N PHE A 595 -35.98 -45.57 -32.65
CA PHE A 595 -37.17 -44.90 -32.14
C PHE A 595 -37.19 -43.47 -32.65
N GLN A 596 -38.33 -43.08 -33.21
CA GLN A 596 -38.48 -41.85 -33.97
C GLN A 596 -38.90 -40.73 -33.03
N ILE A 597 -38.06 -39.70 -32.89
CA ILE A 597 -38.32 -38.28 -32.51
C ILE A 597 -36.99 -37.68 -32.02
N PHE A 598 -36.43 -36.77 -32.84
CA PHE A 598 -35.35 -35.81 -32.55
C PHE A 598 -34.31 -36.16 -31.45
N ILE A 599 -33.29 -36.96 -31.80
CA ILE A 599 -31.85 -36.73 -31.49
C ILE A 599 -31.05 -37.52 -32.54
N THR A 600 -30.27 -36.81 -33.36
CA THR A 600 -29.20 -37.38 -34.20
C THR A 600 -27.86 -37.05 -33.56
N GLU A 601 -26.85 -37.92 -33.77
CA GLU A 601 -25.45 -37.79 -33.30
C GLU A 601 -25.07 -38.35 -31.92
N VAL A 602 -25.27 -39.66 -31.66
CA VAL A 602 -24.32 -40.36 -30.78
C VAL A 602 -23.97 -41.78 -31.28
N CYS A 603 -22.70 -42.16 -31.08
CA CYS A 603 -22.03 -43.48 -31.24
C CYS A 603 -21.12 -43.72 -32.46
N ILE A 604 -21.19 -42.96 -33.56
CA ILE A 604 -20.26 -43.07 -34.70
C ILE A 604 -20.06 -41.67 -35.32
N VAL A 605 -18.93 -41.02 -35.05
CA VAL A 605 -18.79 -39.57 -35.36
C VAL A 605 -18.71 -39.23 -36.85
N LYS A 606 -18.34 -40.19 -37.70
CA LYS A 606 -18.31 -40.09 -39.17
C LYS A 606 -18.48 -41.49 -39.78
N PHE A 607 -19.12 -41.58 -40.94
CA PHE A 607 -19.01 -42.75 -41.82
C PHE A 607 -18.89 -42.32 -43.28
N ALA A 608 -18.30 -43.20 -44.08
CA ALA A 608 -18.13 -42.99 -45.51
C ALA A 608 -18.97 -44.00 -46.29
N THR A 609 -19.72 -43.54 -47.29
CA THR A 609 -20.47 -44.40 -48.19
C THR A 609 -19.90 -44.33 -49.60
N ALA A 610 -19.86 -45.48 -50.28
CA ALA A 610 -19.55 -45.56 -51.68
C ALA A 610 -20.39 -46.67 -52.32
N TRP A 611 -20.86 -46.43 -53.54
CA TRP A 611 -21.73 -47.34 -54.28
C TRP A 611 -21.38 -47.26 -55.76
N ALA A 612 -21.70 -48.32 -56.50
CA ALA A 612 -21.59 -48.37 -57.96
C ALA A 612 -22.86 -48.99 -58.53
N VAL A 613 -23.42 -48.35 -59.56
CA VAL A 613 -24.50 -48.93 -60.37
C VAL A 613 -23.87 -49.63 -61.56
N ASP A 614 -24.32 -50.87 -61.82
CA ASP A 614 -23.95 -51.63 -63.01
C ASP A 614 -25.20 -51.91 -63.85
N ALA A 615 -25.15 -51.53 -65.12
CA ALA A 615 -26.20 -51.78 -66.10
C ALA A 615 -26.16 -53.21 -66.70
N LYS A 616 -25.16 -54.03 -66.33
CA LYS A 616 -24.99 -55.42 -66.78
C LYS A 616 -25.15 -56.43 -65.66
N GLY A 617 -26.13 -56.24 -64.78
CA GLY A 617 -26.49 -57.22 -63.76
C GLY A 617 -25.36 -57.55 -62.75
N GLY A 618 -24.48 -56.58 -62.46
CA GLY A 618 -23.35 -56.74 -61.54
C GLY A 618 -22.13 -57.47 -62.11
N THR A 619 -22.13 -57.84 -63.39
CA THR A 619 -21.03 -58.59 -64.02
C THR A 619 -19.81 -57.75 -64.39
N THR A 620 -19.93 -56.42 -64.41
CA THR A 620 -18.85 -55.47 -64.72
C THR A 620 -18.54 -54.51 -63.56
N GLN A 621 -19.00 -54.85 -62.36
CA GLN A 621 -18.93 -54.01 -61.17
C GLN A 621 -17.48 -53.71 -60.76
N LYS A 622 -17.11 -52.43 -60.79
CA LYS A 622 -15.83 -51.93 -60.23
C LYS A 622 -16.05 -51.51 -58.79
N THR A 623 -15.09 -51.82 -57.91
CA THR A 623 -15.07 -51.26 -56.55
C THR A 623 -15.11 -49.73 -56.63
N PRO A 624 -16.03 -49.06 -55.93
CA PRO A 624 -16.07 -47.60 -55.90
C PRO A 624 -14.74 -47.02 -55.42
N SER A 625 -14.17 -46.10 -56.20
CA SER A 625 -12.91 -45.42 -55.88
C SER A 625 -13.09 -44.10 -55.12
N VAL A 626 -14.33 -43.60 -55.04
CA VAL A 626 -14.68 -42.32 -54.42
C VAL A 626 -15.63 -42.60 -53.24
N PHE A 627 -15.24 -42.09 -52.08
CA PHE A 627 -16.00 -42.21 -50.83
C PHE A 627 -16.59 -40.85 -50.46
N THR A 628 -17.91 -40.81 -50.25
CA THR A 628 -18.60 -39.62 -49.73
C THR A 628 -18.64 -39.69 -48.21
N GLN A 629 -18.09 -38.67 -47.54
CA GLN A 629 -18.26 -38.50 -46.09
C GLN A 629 -19.68 -37.98 -45.82
N GLU A 630 -20.40 -38.65 -44.92
CA GLU A 630 -21.76 -38.27 -44.53
C GLU A 630 -21.74 -37.59 -43.15
N PRO A 631 -22.37 -36.41 -42.98
CA PRO A 631 -22.56 -35.79 -41.68
C PRO A 631 -23.75 -36.43 -40.93
N GLY A 632 -23.57 -36.73 -39.65
CA GLY A 632 -24.61 -37.26 -38.76
C GLY A 632 -24.97 -38.73 -38.99
N LEU A 633 -25.63 -39.34 -38.00
CA LEU A 633 -26.01 -40.76 -38.03
C LEU A 633 -27.49 -40.99 -38.23
N ALA A 634 -27.93 -40.89 -39.47
CA ALA A 634 -29.13 -41.61 -39.86
C ALA A 634 -28.79 -43.11 -39.88
N MET A 635 -29.49 -43.95 -39.10
CA MET A 635 -29.33 -45.42 -39.14
C MET A 635 -29.82 -46.03 -40.47
N THR A 636 -30.42 -45.19 -41.32
CA THR A 636 -30.87 -45.46 -42.66
C THR A 636 -30.47 -44.33 -43.61
N LYS A 637 -29.98 -44.64 -44.82
CA LYS A 637 -29.69 -43.64 -45.84
C LYS A 637 -30.50 -43.93 -47.10
N THR A 638 -31.32 -42.96 -47.51
CA THR A 638 -32.08 -42.99 -48.76
C THR A 638 -31.26 -42.34 -49.87
N LEU A 639 -31.09 -43.04 -50.99
CA LEU A 639 -30.32 -42.62 -52.16
C LEU A 639 -31.26 -42.49 -53.36
N ASN A 640 -31.38 -41.28 -53.90
CA ASN A 640 -32.15 -41.05 -55.13
C ASN A 640 -31.33 -41.54 -56.33
N ILE A 641 -31.81 -42.60 -57.00
CA ILE A 641 -31.17 -43.16 -58.20
C ILE A 641 -31.94 -42.70 -59.42
N THR A 642 -31.37 -41.75 -60.17
CA THR A 642 -31.86 -41.39 -61.50
C THR A 642 -31.33 -42.37 -62.53
N LEU A 643 -32.22 -43.15 -63.15
CA LEU A 643 -31.90 -43.97 -64.31
C LEU A 643 -32.01 -43.13 -65.58
N ASP A 644 -30.95 -43.09 -66.38
CA ASP A 644 -31.00 -42.54 -67.74
C ASP A 644 -31.76 -43.52 -68.64
N ALA A 645 -32.94 -43.10 -69.10
CA ALA A 645 -33.81 -43.87 -69.97
C ALA A 645 -33.70 -43.46 -71.45
N SER A 646 -32.67 -42.68 -71.82
CA SER A 646 -32.48 -42.27 -73.21
C SER A 646 -32.13 -43.47 -74.12
N PRO A 647 -32.83 -43.65 -75.25
CA PRO A 647 -32.58 -44.80 -76.12
C PRO A 647 -31.24 -44.65 -76.87
N PRO A 648 -30.54 -45.76 -77.15
CA PRO A 648 -29.31 -45.72 -77.95
C PRO A 648 -29.59 -45.17 -79.35
N HIS A 649 -28.67 -44.37 -79.88
CA HIS A 649 -28.84 -43.73 -81.19
C HIS A 649 -28.98 -44.76 -82.33
N PRO A 650 -29.88 -44.52 -83.31
CA PRO A 650 -30.19 -45.50 -84.35
C PRO A 650 -29.04 -45.71 -85.34
N GLY A 651 -28.74 -46.99 -85.61
CA GLY A 651 -27.88 -47.47 -86.68
C GLY A 651 -28.52 -48.70 -87.35
N VAL A 652 -28.26 -48.90 -88.64
CA VAL A 652 -29.05 -49.79 -89.52
C VAL A 652 -28.89 -51.27 -89.15
N VAL A 653 -30.02 -51.98 -89.06
CA VAL A 653 -30.09 -53.45 -88.97
C VAL A 653 -30.32 -54.02 -90.38
N ASN A 654 -29.56 -55.05 -90.75
CA ASN A 654 -29.87 -55.90 -91.91
C ASN A 654 -30.53 -57.17 -91.38
N ASP A 655 -31.64 -57.60 -91.99
CA ASP A 655 -32.29 -58.88 -91.66
C ASP A 655 -31.39 -60.08 -91.95
N GLY A 656 -31.43 -61.06 -91.05
CA GLY A 656 -30.63 -62.28 -91.11
C GLY A 656 -31.12 -63.28 -92.16
N ILE A 657 -30.17 -63.92 -92.85
CA ILE A 657 -30.42 -65.06 -93.73
C ILE A 657 -30.64 -66.31 -92.86
N PRO A 658 -31.52 -67.26 -93.25
CA PRO A 658 -31.68 -68.54 -92.55
C PRO A 658 -30.35 -69.24 -92.24
N ASP A 659 -30.31 -69.93 -91.10
CA ASP A 659 -29.16 -70.66 -90.54
C ASP A 659 -28.01 -69.81 -89.96
N SER A 660 -28.28 -68.55 -89.58
CA SER A 660 -27.40 -67.76 -88.70
C SER A 660 -27.98 -67.60 -87.28
N PRO A 661 -27.17 -67.64 -86.21
CA PRO A 661 -27.69 -67.53 -84.84
C PRO A 661 -28.10 -66.09 -84.50
N GLU A 662 -29.37 -65.92 -84.15
CA GLU A 662 -29.97 -64.65 -83.72
C GLU A 662 -29.40 -64.19 -82.36
N VAL A 663 -29.09 -62.90 -82.24
CA VAL A 663 -28.68 -62.28 -80.97
C VAL A 663 -29.82 -61.37 -80.49
N ASP A 664 -30.69 -61.93 -79.65
CA ASP A 664 -31.82 -61.22 -79.03
C ASP A 664 -31.33 -60.24 -77.95
N TYR A 665 -31.56 -58.93 -78.17
CA TYR A 665 -31.25 -57.88 -77.19
C TYR A 665 -32.42 -57.68 -76.22
N GLN A 666 -32.57 -58.61 -75.28
CA GLN A 666 -33.53 -58.43 -74.18
C GLN A 666 -33.12 -57.27 -73.26
N TYR A 667 -34.01 -56.30 -73.08
CA TYR A 667 -33.89 -55.24 -72.07
C TYR A 667 -34.02 -55.83 -70.66
N SER A 668 -32.91 -56.29 -70.09
CA SER A 668 -32.84 -56.71 -68.69
C SER A 668 -32.85 -55.48 -67.77
N ARG A 669 -34.02 -55.10 -67.24
CA ARG A 669 -34.17 -54.02 -66.24
C ARG A 669 -33.80 -54.50 -64.81
N THR A 670 -32.61 -55.06 -64.64
CA THR A 670 -32.13 -55.53 -63.33
C THR A 670 -31.02 -54.63 -62.78
N LEU A 671 -31.38 -53.80 -61.80
CA LEU A 671 -30.40 -53.03 -61.03
C LEU A 671 -29.74 -53.93 -59.97
N HIS A 672 -28.45 -54.22 -60.13
CA HIS A 672 -27.67 -54.94 -59.11
C HIS A 672 -26.84 -53.95 -58.29
N ALA A 673 -27.24 -53.71 -57.04
CA ALA A 673 -26.48 -52.91 -56.09
C ALA A 673 -25.73 -53.83 -55.10
N LEU A 674 -24.40 -53.85 -55.17
CA LEU A 674 -23.55 -54.49 -54.16
C LEU A 674 -22.89 -53.39 -53.33
N LEU A 675 -23.18 -53.32 -52.02
CA LEU A 675 -22.47 -52.38 -51.15
C LEU A 675 -21.21 -53.04 -50.56
N VAL A 676 -20.05 -52.64 -51.06
CA VAL A 676 -18.77 -52.93 -50.44
C VAL A 676 -18.47 -51.84 -49.41
N VAL A 677 -18.50 -52.19 -48.12
CA VAL A 677 -18.07 -51.30 -47.04
C VAL A 677 -16.63 -51.67 -46.67
N PRO A 678 -15.61 -50.90 -47.10
CA PRO A 678 -14.28 -51.06 -46.54
C PRO A 678 -14.25 -50.48 -45.13
N MET A 679 -13.76 -51.25 -44.17
CA MET A 679 -13.28 -50.69 -42.91
C MET A 679 -11.93 -50.03 -43.17
N THR A 680 -11.95 -48.75 -43.55
CA THR A 680 -10.74 -47.96 -43.70
C THR A 680 -10.18 -47.60 -42.33
N TYR A 681 -9.11 -48.28 -41.93
CA TYR A 681 -8.18 -47.75 -40.93
C TYR A 681 -7.40 -46.62 -41.59
N GLU A 682 -7.44 -45.42 -41.03
CA GLU A 682 -6.70 -44.27 -41.56
C GLU A 682 -5.21 -44.39 -41.17
N PRO A 683 -4.27 -44.49 -42.13
CA PRO A 683 -2.86 -44.42 -41.81
C PRO A 683 -2.55 -42.96 -41.45
N GLN A 684 -2.14 -42.69 -40.21
CA GLN A 684 -1.58 -41.39 -39.87
C GLN A 684 -0.42 -41.08 -40.83
N GLN A 685 -0.45 -39.89 -41.44
CA GLN A 685 0.77 -39.39 -42.08
C GLN A 685 1.84 -39.23 -41.00
N PRO A 686 3.08 -39.73 -41.22
CA PRO A 686 4.18 -39.43 -40.33
C PRO A 686 4.48 -37.94 -40.44
N GLY A 687 4.06 -37.18 -39.43
CA GLY A 687 4.60 -35.84 -39.20
C GLY A 687 6.11 -35.96 -39.05
N VAL A 688 6.85 -35.02 -39.66
CA VAL A 688 8.31 -34.98 -39.56
C VAL A 688 8.67 -34.65 -38.11
N SER A 689 8.95 -35.69 -37.34
CA SER A 689 9.49 -35.62 -35.98
C SER A 689 10.85 -36.28 -35.98
N THR A 690 11.90 -35.45 -36.08
CA THR A 690 13.26 -35.88 -35.79
C THR A 690 13.42 -36.02 -34.29
N ASP A 691 13.12 -37.20 -33.75
CA ASP A 691 13.81 -37.73 -32.56
C ASP A 691 13.57 -39.23 -32.41
N GLY A 692 14.65 -39.97 -32.16
CA GLY A 692 14.62 -41.42 -32.11
C GLY A 692 14.51 -41.94 -30.68
N ASN A 693 13.49 -42.75 -30.40
CA ASN A 693 13.61 -43.91 -29.50
C ASN A 693 12.47 -44.90 -29.74
N LEU A 694 12.85 -46.17 -29.99
CA LEU A 694 11.92 -47.27 -30.28
C LEU A 694 11.60 -48.05 -29.01
N LEU A 695 10.30 -48.21 -28.71
CA LEU A 695 9.80 -49.25 -27.81
C LEU A 695 8.83 -50.15 -28.57
N GLN A 696 9.12 -51.45 -28.58
CA GLN A 696 8.32 -52.46 -29.27
C GLN A 696 7.13 -52.91 -28.42
N SER A 697 5.97 -53.13 -29.05
CA SER A 697 4.89 -53.95 -28.48
C SER A 697 4.32 -54.87 -29.56
N HIS A 698 4.41 -56.19 -29.34
CA HIS A 698 3.81 -57.20 -30.20
C HIS A 698 2.29 -57.27 -29.98
N CYS A 699 1.51 -57.35 -31.07
CA CYS A 699 0.22 -58.05 -31.09
C CYS A 699 0.09 -58.84 -32.40
N GLY A 700 -0.35 -60.09 -32.31
CA GLY A 700 -0.42 -61.02 -33.44
C GLY A 700 -1.72 -60.89 -34.24
N PHE A 701 -1.63 -61.08 -35.55
CA PHE A 701 -2.78 -61.16 -36.44
C PHE A 701 -3.35 -62.59 -36.45
N GLN A 702 -4.65 -62.73 -36.19
CA GLN A 702 -5.39 -63.97 -36.39
C GLN A 702 -6.55 -63.69 -37.36
N GLN A 703 -6.41 -64.13 -38.62
CA GLN A 703 -7.42 -63.90 -39.65
C GLN A 703 -8.57 -64.92 -39.53
N CYS A 704 -9.80 -64.42 -39.39
CA CYS A 704 -11.00 -65.22 -39.61
C CYS A 704 -11.35 -65.22 -41.10
N LEU A 705 -11.22 -66.39 -41.75
CA LEU A 705 -11.62 -66.61 -43.14
C LEU A 705 -13.14 -66.76 -43.24
N ALA A 706 -13.77 -65.96 -44.10
CA ALA A 706 -15.08 -66.27 -44.67
C ALA A 706 -14.89 -66.92 -46.05
N SER A 707 -15.59 -68.01 -46.33
CA SER A 707 -15.27 -68.95 -47.42
C SER A 707 -16.23 -68.87 -48.60
N SER A 708 -15.68 -68.84 -49.82
CA SER A 708 -16.15 -69.59 -51.00
C SER A 708 -15.14 -69.51 -52.18
N PRO A 709 -15.14 -70.47 -53.14
CA PRO A 709 -13.98 -70.82 -53.99
C PRO A 709 -13.94 -70.07 -55.36
N VAL A 710 -12.93 -70.17 -56.26
CA VAL A 710 -12.03 -71.29 -56.62
C VAL A 710 -10.68 -70.81 -57.26
N PHE A 711 -9.68 -71.72 -57.28
CA PHE A 711 -8.49 -71.86 -58.16
C PHE A 711 -7.07 -71.44 -57.69
N ARG A 712 -6.07 -72.23 -58.16
CA ARG A 712 -4.69 -72.41 -57.65
C ARG A 712 -3.62 -71.75 -58.54
N TRP A 713 -2.41 -71.50 -57.99
CA TRP A 713 -1.13 -72.17 -58.39
C TRP A 713 -0.04 -71.99 -57.29
N VAL A 714 1.17 -72.53 -57.47
CA VAL A 714 2.10 -73.01 -56.39
C VAL A 714 3.56 -72.53 -56.60
N LEU A 715 4.42 -72.70 -55.57
CA LEU A 715 5.92 -72.57 -55.47
C LEU A 715 6.50 -71.20 -55.04
N LEU A 716 7.62 -71.10 -54.31
CA LEU A 716 8.31 -71.98 -53.31
C LEU A 716 9.38 -71.15 -52.51
N LEU A 717 9.86 -71.72 -51.38
CA LEU A 717 11.06 -71.44 -50.52
C LEU A 717 12.27 -70.69 -51.16
N THR A 718 13.20 -69.97 -50.48
CA THR A 718 14.00 -70.20 -49.23
C THR A 718 14.66 -68.87 -48.75
N ARG A 719 14.72 -68.48 -47.46
CA ARG A 719 15.75 -68.73 -46.39
C ARG A 719 17.19 -68.13 -46.54
N LEU A 720 17.57 -67.35 -45.49
CA LEU A 720 18.81 -67.36 -44.67
C LEU A 720 19.96 -66.32 -44.80
N ALA A 721 20.65 -66.16 -43.64
CA ALA A 721 21.89 -65.43 -43.28
C ALA A 721 21.80 -63.89 -43.13
N LYS A 722 21.96 -63.27 -41.94
CA LYS A 722 23.09 -63.21 -40.97
C LYS A 722 24.35 -62.49 -41.49
N SER A 723 24.62 -61.28 -41.00
CA SER A 723 25.75 -60.98 -40.08
C SER A 723 25.95 -59.47 -39.85
N CYS A 724 26.27 -59.09 -38.61
CA CYS A 724 27.08 -57.90 -38.29
C CYS A 724 28.50 -58.40 -37.90
N PRO A 725 29.52 -57.53 -37.87
CA PRO A 725 29.86 -56.92 -36.57
C PRO A 725 30.42 -55.49 -36.59
N HIS A 726 30.35 -54.85 -35.40
CA HIS A 726 31.20 -53.80 -34.80
C HIS A 726 32.25 -53.02 -35.63
N VAL A 727 32.42 -51.71 -35.36
CA VAL A 727 33.41 -51.14 -34.40
C VAL A 727 33.34 -49.59 -34.35
N CYS A 728 33.58 -49.07 -33.15
CA CYS A 728 33.72 -47.71 -32.62
C CYS A 728 34.38 -46.59 -33.47
N ALA A 729 33.97 -45.34 -33.18
CA ALA A 729 34.80 -44.29 -32.51
C ALA A 729 34.84 -42.88 -33.15
N ALA A 730 34.48 -41.89 -32.32
CA ALA A 730 35.10 -40.56 -32.14
C ALA A 730 35.11 -39.50 -33.26
N GLY A 731 34.61 -38.30 -32.91
CA GLY A 731 35.50 -37.13 -32.92
C GLY A 731 34.92 -35.75 -33.32
N LEU A 732 35.16 -34.78 -32.42
CA LEU A 732 35.42 -33.34 -32.66
C LEU A 732 34.28 -32.31 -32.77
N HIS A 733 34.37 -31.35 -31.82
CA HIS A 733 33.77 -30.01 -31.80
C HIS A 733 34.47 -29.03 -32.76
N CYS A 734 33.71 -28.02 -33.23
CA CYS A 734 34.01 -26.57 -33.27
C CYS A 734 32.64 -25.86 -33.46
N ALA A 735 32.18 -24.89 -32.66
CA ALA A 735 32.65 -23.49 -32.51
C ALA A 735 32.56 -22.68 -33.82
N TRP A 736 32.03 -21.45 -33.90
CA TRP A 736 31.44 -20.49 -32.93
C TRP A 736 30.69 -19.37 -33.74
N LEU A 737 29.92 -18.49 -33.07
CA LEU A 737 29.50 -17.10 -33.44
C LEU A 737 27.98 -16.78 -33.51
N ASP A 738 27.57 -15.92 -32.56
CA ASP A 738 26.52 -14.87 -32.62
C ASP A 738 27.20 -13.53 -33.06
N PRO A 739 26.54 -12.34 -33.27
CA PRO A 739 25.26 -11.88 -32.69
C PRO A 739 24.32 -10.93 -33.52
N GLU A 740 23.24 -10.47 -32.86
CA GLU A 740 22.57 -9.14 -32.92
C GLU A 740 21.53 -8.71 -34.00
N ALA A 741 20.28 -8.55 -33.50
CA ALA A 741 19.45 -7.31 -33.46
C ALA A 741 18.61 -6.75 -34.65
N SER A 742 17.46 -6.16 -34.26
CA SER A 742 16.44 -5.39 -35.04
C SER A 742 15.54 -6.18 -36.00
N GLY A 743 14.28 -5.80 -36.29
CA GLY A 743 13.51 -4.61 -35.89
C GLY A 743 12.00 -4.69 -36.23
N GLN A 744 11.29 -3.58 -35.98
CA GLN A 744 9.83 -3.42 -35.86
C GLN A 744 8.91 -3.76 -37.07
N SER A 745 7.70 -4.22 -36.70
CA SER A 745 6.36 -4.04 -37.31
C SER A 745 6.19 -3.37 -38.69
N TYR A 746 5.44 -4.03 -39.57
CA TYR A 746 4.78 -3.42 -40.73
C TYR A 746 3.32 -3.02 -40.42
N ILE A 747 2.95 -1.79 -40.77
CA ILE A 747 1.56 -1.36 -40.98
C ILE A 747 1.41 -1.05 -42.47
N ALA A 748 0.39 -1.63 -43.11
CA ALA A 748 -0.06 -1.23 -44.44
C ALA A 748 -1.59 -1.20 -44.46
N GLY A 749 -2.19 -0.04 -44.75
CA GLY A 749 -3.64 0.14 -44.83
C GLY A 749 -4.17 0.05 -46.26
N GLY A 750 -5.50 -0.12 -46.38
CA GLY A 750 -6.22 -0.08 -47.66
C GLY A 750 -7.73 -0.02 -47.42
N LEU A 751 -8.35 1.14 -47.67
CA LEU A 751 -9.80 1.38 -47.54
C LEU A 751 -10.59 0.81 -48.72
N GLN A 752 -11.86 0.42 -48.49
CA GLN A 752 -13.06 1.13 -49.00
C GLN A 752 -14.38 0.39 -48.61
N THR A 753 -15.21 0.97 -47.70
CA THR A 753 -16.47 1.72 -47.95
C THR A 753 -17.69 0.90 -48.43
N ALA A 754 -18.95 1.13 -48.00
CA ALA A 754 -19.54 1.99 -46.95
C ALA A 754 -21.07 1.69 -46.83
N HIS A 755 -21.76 2.16 -45.77
CA HIS A 755 -23.10 2.81 -45.91
C HIS A 755 -23.60 3.56 -44.64
N LYS A 756 -24.23 4.72 -44.90
CA LYS A 756 -25.16 5.62 -44.14
C LYS A 756 -25.87 5.09 -42.86
N ALA A 757 -26.44 5.93 -41.96
CA ALA A 757 -26.36 7.37 -41.64
C ALA A 757 -27.23 7.66 -40.37
N VAL A 758 -27.00 8.77 -39.64
CA VAL A 758 -27.87 9.29 -38.56
C VAL A 758 -27.91 10.83 -38.60
N GLU A 759 -29.09 11.42 -38.39
CA GLU A 759 -29.29 12.87 -38.23
C GLU A 759 -29.38 13.29 -36.74
N LYS A 760 -28.93 14.50 -36.46
CA LYS A 760 -29.29 15.36 -35.31
C LYS A 760 -29.12 16.82 -35.73
N PRO A 761 -29.88 17.77 -35.17
CA PRO A 761 -29.39 19.12 -34.91
C PRO A 761 -28.47 19.14 -33.67
#